data_AF-A0A1Y1Q4H6-F1
#
_entry.id   AF-A0A1Y1Q4H6-F1
#
_cell.length_a   1.000
_cell.length_b   1.000
_cell.length_c   1.000
_cell.angle_alpha   90.00
_cell.angle_beta   90.00
_cell.angle_gamma   90.00
#
_symmetry.space_group_name_H-M   'P 1'
#
loop_
_entity.id
_entity.type
_entity.pdbx_description
1 polymer ?
#
loop_
_entity_poly.entity_id
_entity_poly.type
_entity_poly.pdbx_seq_one_letter_code
_entity_poly.pdbx_strand_id
1 'polypeptide(L)'
;MSRDALIIGINHYKYLKLLDSPATDAEAIAQILEHQGGFTTINRLPASEDIDAENRSIVTVADSGKITLPELEDALVKLFNPTSQKPPEVALFYFSGHGLRKDQGGIQQGFLATTDSETKSYNNCLLLDWLRKLLRKSPVRQQIVWLDCCYSGELFNFAEADPGQRGQGLDRCFIAASRDFEAAIAPRTSDHSLFTEALLQALDYSQSAYGYIDNRQLVENLTQILKASSFPQQPVYGNSGERPIVLTGWMYATKPAFGEDFCPYKGLHYFDNKPEDALFFKGRENLIAELLAKVETKPFLAILGASGNGKSSVVRAGVLYELQKTGSCEIVNPFTPTANPLKALTNGLGPAEVLTFVQASAKARVILTIDQFEEVFSLCQDPQARDTFFNTLLDAVEQSAGKLCLIVVMRADFMDKCSNYPRLARYFQDHQHIVTRPTEAEIQQIIEAPAKQAGFLVEPRLVAEMVTDFKDSLGGLPLLEFALTTLWEKGKADRLLRYADYQVLGENKGINGILNNKATELYNRLLIEEDKKEENLSSEEKEKNEKAKKIAERIFLELIALGEGRVDTRRQVQKDDLLALSLPYPQSLIEETFNALAKAYLLVVDKPKGEPFAFVNIAHDALIEHWSLLQKWLDQSREDLKLQRQINEGAKAWKAGKKALLVGVDLARAEDYLGTHWKKVPLSEVGVEFVKSSQKERDRVLKEEKERQERELTAAKQLAEESEARRKEQSIANQRLTKILWVLSILFIMACIATGVALWYREEAKRQRDIGVKRFQGAKFEVTQEYSKALILYQEALELSKNTSDKEIQANGFSDSGRMYKFLNKLPEALKSFEQALDLRHEIGEPNGIKYDERQLLFTKAELGCNSSQLVARTVVGHIESFNCPTIAYELYRICKKPQEPLPTLAFADLLQGDILIVKEKCEQCKSDSQCVITLRVASQLIQVSSSNSPYMVTVGEEMPSVSSNVLQWLKLWKEKHEEPVMSVITR
;
A
#
# COMPACT_ATOMS: atom_id res chain seq x y z
N MET A 1 59.03 22.23 29.14
CA MET A 1 58.56 23.45 29.83
C MET A 1 59.66 23.86 30.79
N SER A 2 60.24 25.06 30.67
CA SER A 2 61.23 25.55 31.65
C SER A 2 60.53 26.27 32.79
N ARG A 3 60.95 25.99 34.02
CA ARG A 3 60.37 26.51 35.26
C ARG A 3 61.51 27.09 36.08
N ASP A 4 61.49 28.41 36.25
CA ASP A 4 62.60 29.15 36.88
C ASP A 4 62.11 29.90 38.12
N ALA A 5 62.98 30.01 39.13
CA ALA A 5 62.65 30.70 40.38
C ALA A 5 63.77 31.65 40.84
N LEU A 6 63.39 32.77 41.44
CA LEU A 6 64.24 33.68 42.19
C LEU A 6 63.81 33.65 43.65
N ILE A 7 64.72 33.23 44.52
CA ILE A 7 64.45 32.97 45.94
C ILE A 7 65.36 33.84 46.79
N ILE A 8 64.76 34.70 47.60
CA ILE A 8 65.49 35.72 48.37
C ILE A 8 65.15 35.66 49.85
N GLY A 9 66.18 35.63 50.69
CA GLY A 9 66.08 35.70 52.15
C GLY A 9 67.16 36.61 52.73
N ILE A 10 66.78 37.67 53.45
CA ILE A 10 67.75 38.63 53.99
C ILE A 10 67.63 38.72 55.52
N ASN A 11 68.64 38.20 56.23
CA ASN A 11 68.74 38.30 57.69
C ASN A 11 69.43 39.59 58.13
N HIS A 12 70.49 39.97 57.42
CA HIS A 12 71.40 41.03 57.80
C HIS A 12 71.17 42.33 57.01
N TYR A 13 71.06 43.44 57.74
CA TYR A 13 70.84 44.77 57.17
C TYR A 13 71.79 45.80 57.77
N LYS A 14 72.18 46.80 56.97
CA LYS A 14 73.09 47.87 57.41
C LYS A 14 72.42 48.89 58.33
N TYR A 15 71.16 49.22 58.06
CA TYR A 15 70.42 50.29 58.76
C TYR A 15 69.07 49.84 59.35
N LEU A 16 68.68 48.57 59.14
CA LEU A 16 67.46 47.96 59.66
C LEU A 16 67.79 46.93 60.74
N LYS A 17 66.78 46.53 61.52
CA LYS A 17 66.93 45.48 62.52
C LYS A 17 67.27 44.15 61.85
N LEU A 18 68.15 43.36 62.46
CA LEU A 18 68.43 41.98 62.04
C LEU A 18 67.17 41.11 62.16
N LEU A 19 67.06 40.12 61.27
CA LEU A 19 66.02 39.08 61.26
C LEU A 19 66.70 37.72 61.34
N ASP A 20 66.06 36.75 62.01
CA ASP A 20 66.70 35.47 62.34
C ASP A 20 66.31 34.30 61.40
N SER A 21 65.20 34.41 60.65
CA SER A 21 64.63 33.31 59.84
C SER A 21 64.65 33.47 58.32
N PRO A 22 64.68 34.68 57.70
CA PRO A 22 64.49 34.82 56.26
C PRO A 22 65.38 33.97 55.34
N ALA A 23 66.67 33.81 55.65
CA ALA A 23 67.57 32.95 54.86
C ALA A 23 67.14 31.47 54.93
N THR A 24 66.81 30.98 56.13
CA THR A 24 66.32 29.62 56.37
C THR A 24 64.96 29.37 55.71
N ASP A 25 64.06 30.36 55.77
CA ASP A 25 62.76 30.33 55.12
C ASP A 25 62.88 30.23 53.60
N ALA A 26 63.75 31.06 53.02
CA ALA A 26 64.02 31.08 51.59
C ALA A 26 64.64 29.76 51.11
N GLU A 27 65.60 29.20 51.84
CA GLU A 27 66.23 27.93 51.48
C GLU A 27 65.25 26.75 51.51
N ALA A 28 64.37 26.68 52.52
CA ALA A 28 63.34 25.63 52.58
C ALA A 28 62.39 25.68 51.38
N ILE A 29 61.96 26.88 50.97
CA ILE A 29 61.14 27.06 49.77
C ILE A 29 61.92 26.66 48.51
N ALA A 30 63.19 27.04 48.40
CA ALA A 30 64.03 26.63 47.27
C ALA A 30 64.11 25.10 47.13
N GLN A 31 64.34 24.39 48.24
CA GLN A 31 64.43 22.92 48.25
C GLN A 31 63.13 22.24 47.84
N ILE A 32 61.97 22.70 48.32
CA ILE A 32 60.68 22.15 47.90
C ILE A 32 60.45 22.35 46.40
N LEU A 33 60.75 23.54 45.87
CA LEU A 33 60.58 23.84 44.46
C LEU A 33 61.53 23.02 43.56
N GLU A 34 62.76 22.80 44.02
CA GLU A 34 63.78 21.99 43.34
C GLU A 34 63.39 20.51 43.30
N HIS A 35 63.04 19.94 44.46
CA HIS A 35 62.80 18.50 44.59
C HIS A 35 61.39 18.08 44.19
N GLN A 36 60.39 18.95 44.34
CA GLN A 36 58.98 18.58 44.19
C GLN A 36 58.24 19.43 43.14
N GLY A 37 58.69 20.67 42.90
CA GLY A 37 58.04 21.62 42.00
C GLY A 37 58.52 21.59 40.55
N GLY A 38 59.55 20.80 40.24
CA GLY A 38 60.10 20.66 38.89
C GLY A 38 60.77 21.93 38.36
N PHE A 39 61.21 22.83 39.26
CA PHE A 39 61.96 24.03 38.88
C PHE A 39 63.39 23.65 38.53
N THR A 40 63.80 23.96 37.30
CA THR A 40 65.09 23.56 36.73
C THR A 40 66.20 24.58 36.98
N THR A 41 65.82 25.85 37.21
CA THR A 41 66.74 26.94 37.47
C THR A 41 66.28 27.70 38.70
N ILE A 42 67.04 27.64 39.79
CA ILE A 42 66.72 28.36 41.03
C ILE A 42 67.88 29.28 41.38
N ASN A 43 67.64 30.58 41.25
CA ASN A 43 68.57 31.62 41.66
C ASN A 43 68.34 31.99 43.12
N ARG A 44 69.31 31.71 43.98
CA ARG A 44 69.26 31.95 45.44
C ARG A 44 70.07 33.20 45.77
N LEU A 45 69.47 34.17 46.46
CA LEU A 45 70.16 35.39 46.89
C LEU A 45 69.90 35.71 48.38
N PRO A 46 70.94 36.07 49.16
CA PRO A 46 72.35 36.07 48.77
C PRO A 46 72.84 34.63 48.63
N ALA A 47 73.74 34.36 47.68
CA ALA A 47 74.21 33.00 47.43
C ALA A 47 75.38 32.64 48.38
N SER A 48 75.35 31.43 48.94
CA SER A 48 76.52 30.76 49.53
C SER A 48 76.85 29.53 48.70
N GLU A 49 78.12 29.32 48.37
CA GLU A 49 78.59 28.11 47.71
C GLU A 49 79.30 27.22 48.73
N ASP A 50 78.75 26.03 48.95
CA ASP A 50 79.34 24.97 49.76
C ASP A 50 79.58 23.72 48.93
N ILE A 51 80.37 22.77 49.45
CA ILE A 51 80.64 21.49 48.78
C ILE A 51 79.93 20.38 49.55
N ASP A 52 79.14 19.58 48.85
CA ASP A 52 78.42 18.45 49.44
C ASP A 52 79.35 17.26 49.76
N ALA A 53 78.82 16.26 50.47
CA ALA A 53 79.56 15.05 50.81
C ALA A 53 80.04 14.24 49.58
N GLU A 54 79.52 14.53 48.38
CA GLU A 54 79.86 13.93 47.09
C GLU A 54 80.74 14.84 46.22
N ASN A 55 81.30 15.90 46.80
CA ASN A 55 82.20 16.86 46.17
C ASN A 55 81.58 17.70 45.04
N ARG A 56 80.26 17.94 45.10
CA ARG A 56 79.52 18.83 44.19
C ARG A 56 79.30 20.18 44.84
N SER A 57 79.37 21.25 44.05
CA SER A 57 79.01 22.61 44.51
C SER A 57 77.50 22.69 44.73
N ILE A 58 77.09 23.02 45.95
CA ILE A 58 75.72 23.34 46.32
C ILE A 58 75.64 24.84 46.58
N VAL A 59 74.69 25.48 45.91
CA VAL A 59 74.35 26.88 46.17
C VAL A 59 73.16 26.91 47.13
N THR A 60 73.30 27.57 48.28
CA THR A 60 72.22 27.81 49.25
C THR A 60 71.97 29.30 49.45
N VAL A 61 70.84 29.66 50.07
CA VAL A 61 70.63 31.04 50.55
C VAL A 61 71.52 31.30 51.77
N ALA A 62 72.47 32.21 51.63
CA ALA A 62 73.43 32.58 52.67
C ALA A 62 72.76 33.30 53.85
N ASP A 63 73.16 32.96 55.07
CA ASP A 63 72.74 33.67 56.29
C ASP A 63 73.21 35.14 56.29
N SER A 64 74.40 35.39 55.74
CA SER A 64 74.95 36.73 55.59
C SER A 64 75.46 36.96 54.17
N GLY A 65 75.24 38.16 53.64
CA GLY A 65 75.59 38.51 52.28
C GLY A 65 74.99 39.85 51.89
N LYS A 66 75.58 40.51 50.90
CA LYS A 66 75.11 41.81 50.42
C LYS A 66 74.25 41.60 49.19
N ILE A 67 73.00 42.08 49.26
CA ILE A 67 72.15 42.31 48.09
C ILE A 67 71.93 43.81 47.99
N THR A 68 72.21 44.38 46.83
CA THR A 68 71.94 45.78 46.51
C THR A 68 70.71 45.91 45.61
N LEU A 69 70.12 47.10 45.55
CA LEU A 69 68.98 47.38 44.67
C LEU A 69 69.25 47.04 43.19
N PRO A 70 70.39 47.43 42.57
CA PRO A 70 70.66 47.08 41.18
C PRO A 70 70.76 45.56 40.93
N GLU A 71 71.32 44.80 41.86
CA GLU A 71 71.41 43.33 41.76
C GLU A 71 70.02 42.68 41.82
N LEU A 72 69.15 43.17 42.71
CA LEU A 72 67.78 42.70 42.83
C LEU A 72 66.95 43.02 41.56
N GLU A 73 67.06 44.24 41.04
CA GLU A 73 66.37 44.64 39.80
C GLU A 73 66.83 43.80 38.61
N ASP A 74 68.14 43.58 38.45
CA ASP A 74 68.70 42.75 37.37
C ASP A 74 68.23 41.30 37.47
N ALA A 75 68.21 40.71 38.66
CA ALA A 75 67.69 39.36 38.88
C ALA A 75 66.20 39.23 38.52
N LEU A 76 65.38 40.20 38.90
CA LEU A 76 63.95 40.23 38.57
C LEU A 76 63.71 40.42 37.06
N VAL A 77 64.48 41.28 36.40
CA VAL A 77 64.41 41.47 34.95
C VAL A 77 64.80 40.19 34.22
N LYS A 78 65.87 39.52 34.62
CA LYS A 78 66.28 38.24 34.04
C LYS A 78 65.20 37.16 34.18
N LEU A 79 64.52 37.11 35.32
CA LEU A 79 63.47 36.13 35.55
C LEU A 79 62.20 36.42 34.74
N PHE A 80 61.66 37.63 34.83
CA PHE A 80 60.35 37.95 34.28
C PHE A 80 60.38 38.59 32.90
N ASN A 81 61.46 39.24 32.48
CA ASN A 81 61.53 39.91 31.18
C ASN A 81 62.92 39.78 30.51
N PRO A 82 63.39 38.54 30.26
CA PRO A 82 64.71 38.31 29.67
C PRO A 82 64.76 38.84 28.23
N THR A 83 65.77 39.67 27.93
CA THR A 83 65.96 40.28 26.60
C THR A 83 66.76 39.41 25.63
N SER A 84 67.55 38.45 26.14
CA SER A 84 68.49 37.63 25.36
C SER A 84 68.24 36.13 25.42
N GLN A 85 67.28 35.68 26.23
CA GLN A 85 66.94 34.27 26.44
C GLN A 85 65.44 34.04 26.25
N LYS A 86 65.06 32.82 25.85
CA LYS A 86 63.66 32.43 25.78
C LYS A 86 63.07 32.50 27.20
N PRO A 87 61.95 33.21 27.43
CA PRO A 87 61.38 33.33 28.76
C PRO A 87 60.92 31.96 29.28
N PRO A 88 61.02 31.72 30.59
CA PRO A 88 60.48 30.50 31.18
C PRO A 88 58.96 30.45 31.00
N GLU A 89 58.42 29.23 31.02
CA GLU A 89 56.98 29.02 30.96
C GLU A 89 56.33 29.37 32.30
N VAL A 90 57.02 29.03 33.39
CA VAL A 90 56.66 29.36 34.77
C VAL A 90 57.80 30.10 35.44
N ALA A 91 57.54 31.29 35.99
CA ALA A 91 58.49 32.05 36.79
C ALA A 91 57.95 32.28 38.20
N LEU A 92 58.76 32.00 39.22
CA LEU A 92 58.42 32.21 40.63
C LEU A 92 59.39 33.19 41.29
N PHE A 93 58.86 34.18 42.00
CA PHE A 93 59.63 35.08 42.85
C PHE A 93 59.19 34.94 44.30
N TYR A 94 60.10 34.52 45.18
CA TYR A 94 59.92 34.46 46.61
C TYR A 94 60.85 35.47 47.31
N PHE A 95 60.31 36.23 48.26
CA PHE A 95 61.08 37.16 49.07
C PHE A 95 60.68 37.05 50.55
N SER A 96 61.67 36.86 51.41
CA SER A 96 61.54 36.99 52.87
C SER A 96 62.52 38.03 53.41
N GLY A 97 62.02 38.96 54.25
CA GLY A 97 62.82 40.06 54.79
C GLY A 97 62.00 41.26 55.25
N HIS A 98 62.62 42.45 55.33
CA HIS A 98 61.92 43.70 55.63
C HIS A 98 61.15 44.23 54.42
N GLY A 99 59.88 44.55 54.66
CA GLY A 99 59.09 45.42 53.80
C GLY A 99 58.89 46.77 54.50
N LEU A 100 58.98 47.85 53.75
CA LEU A 100 58.90 49.23 54.23
C LEU A 100 57.72 49.95 53.57
N ARG A 101 57.12 50.90 54.28
CA ARG A 101 56.00 51.72 53.78
C ARG A 101 56.29 53.20 53.98
N LYS A 102 56.13 53.97 52.91
CA LYS A 102 56.12 55.44 52.95
C LYS A 102 54.68 55.94 52.83
N ASP A 103 54.22 56.71 53.81
CA ASP A 103 52.94 57.41 53.76
C ASP A 103 53.19 58.92 53.69
N GLN A 104 52.80 59.56 52.59
CA GLN A 104 52.95 60.99 52.41
C GLN A 104 51.73 61.57 51.66
N GLY A 105 50.93 62.38 52.35
CA GLY A 105 49.79 63.07 51.73
C GLY A 105 48.65 62.14 51.30
N GLY A 106 48.48 61.00 51.96
CA GLY A 106 47.46 60.00 51.61
C GLY A 106 47.86 59.06 50.46
N ILE A 107 49.08 59.21 49.92
CA ILE A 107 49.68 58.27 48.98
C ILE A 107 50.58 57.32 49.76
N GLN A 108 50.25 56.03 49.69
CA GLN A 108 51.02 54.96 50.30
C GLN A 108 51.89 54.26 49.25
N GLN A 109 53.16 54.06 49.57
CA GLN A 109 54.13 53.37 48.71
C GLN A 109 54.85 52.27 49.49
N GLY A 110 54.79 51.05 48.95
CA GLY A 110 55.43 49.88 49.53
C GLY A 110 56.76 49.56 48.86
N PHE A 111 57.71 49.10 49.66
CA PHE A 111 59.06 48.76 49.23
C PHE A 111 59.55 47.44 49.82
N LEU A 112 60.36 46.70 49.07
CA LEU A 112 61.18 45.62 49.60
C LEU A 112 62.58 46.16 49.93
N ALA A 113 63.08 45.86 51.14
CA ALA A 113 64.38 46.31 51.57
C ALA A 113 65.50 45.36 51.10
N THR A 114 66.55 45.91 50.49
CA THR A 114 67.84 45.26 50.27
C THR A 114 68.75 45.45 51.49
N THR A 115 69.93 44.82 51.50
CA THR A 115 70.86 44.83 52.64
C THR A 115 71.27 46.25 53.06
N ASP A 116 71.33 47.19 52.13
CA ASP A 116 71.77 48.58 52.31
C ASP A 116 70.64 49.63 52.26
N SER A 117 69.38 49.21 52.44
CA SER A 117 68.21 50.09 52.49
C SER A 117 68.20 51.05 53.68
N GLU A 118 67.85 52.31 53.41
CA GLU A 118 67.72 53.37 54.42
C GLU A 118 66.25 53.64 54.79
N THR A 119 65.94 53.74 56.09
CA THR A 119 64.55 53.91 56.59
C THR A 119 63.94 55.28 56.37
N LYS A 120 64.74 56.35 56.31
CA LYS A 120 64.23 57.74 56.22
C LYS A 120 64.12 58.23 54.79
N SER A 121 65.11 57.90 53.96
CA SER A 121 65.20 58.33 52.55
C SER A 121 64.53 57.33 51.60
N TYR A 122 64.31 56.08 52.04
CA TYR A 122 63.90 54.94 51.20
C TYR A 122 64.87 54.68 50.04
N ASN A 123 66.13 55.13 50.18
CA ASN A 123 67.19 54.82 49.24
C ASN A 123 67.50 53.32 49.27
N ASN A 124 67.90 52.77 48.12
CA ASN A 124 68.21 51.35 47.93
C ASN A 124 67.05 50.43 48.35
N CYS A 125 65.80 50.79 48.04
CA CYS A 125 64.64 49.93 48.29
C CYS A 125 63.91 49.66 46.98
N LEU A 126 63.45 48.42 46.74
CA LEU A 126 62.73 48.07 45.53
C LEU A 126 61.27 48.52 45.66
N LEU A 127 60.85 49.46 44.80
CA LEU A 127 59.48 49.95 44.78
C LEU A 127 58.51 48.89 44.21
N LEU A 128 57.47 48.51 44.96
CA LEU A 128 56.52 47.48 44.53
C LEU A 128 55.74 47.86 43.26
N ASP A 129 55.50 49.16 43.03
CA ASP A 129 54.89 49.66 41.78
C ASP A 129 55.77 49.38 40.55
N TRP A 130 57.10 49.42 40.71
CA TRP A 130 58.02 49.07 39.64
C TRP A 130 57.94 47.56 39.31
N LEU A 131 57.88 46.70 40.33
CA LEU A 131 57.71 45.26 40.14
C LEU A 131 56.40 44.93 39.42
N ARG A 132 55.28 45.59 39.76
CA ARG A 132 54.01 45.46 39.02
C ARG A 132 54.16 45.84 37.56
N LYS A 133 54.85 46.95 37.26
CA LYS A 133 55.13 47.39 35.89
C LYS A 133 55.94 46.34 35.12
N LEU A 134 56.90 45.68 35.77
CA LEU A 134 57.67 44.59 35.17
C LEU A 134 56.80 43.37 34.85
N LEU A 135 56.01 42.88 35.82
CA LEU A 135 55.13 41.72 35.64
C LEU A 135 54.09 41.91 34.52
N ARG A 136 53.58 43.14 34.34
CA ARG A 136 52.66 43.47 33.23
C ARG A 136 53.31 43.43 31.86
N LYS A 137 54.61 43.71 31.77
CA LYS A 137 55.38 43.67 30.52
C LYS A 137 56.02 42.29 30.27
N SER A 138 55.97 41.40 31.25
CA SER A 138 56.59 40.10 31.20
C SER A 138 55.96 39.20 30.12
N PRO A 139 56.78 38.55 29.26
CA PRO A 139 56.30 37.53 28.34
C PRO A 139 56.07 36.15 28.98
N VAL A 140 56.35 35.99 30.29
CA VAL A 140 56.17 34.71 31.00
C VAL A 140 54.68 34.42 31.17
N ARG A 141 54.25 33.21 30.81
CA ARG A 141 52.84 32.80 30.83
C ARG A 141 52.30 32.54 32.23
N GLN A 142 53.08 31.90 33.10
CA GLN A 142 52.67 31.60 34.47
C GLN A 142 53.58 32.33 35.47
N GLN A 143 53.03 33.28 36.21
CA GLN A 143 53.80 34.18 37.08
C GLN A 143 53.38 34.00 38.54
N ILE A 144 54.35 33.67 39.39
CA ILE A 144 54.12 33.43 40.82
C ILE A 144 54.93 34.45 41.62
N VAL A 145 54.31 35.12 42.58
CA VAL A 145 54.99 36.04 43.51
C VAL A 145 54.52 35.77 44.94
N TRP A 146 55.45 35.38 45.80
CA TRP A 146 55.22 35.10 47.23
C TRP A 146 56.09 36.03 48.08
N LEU A 147 55.45 36.83 48.94
CA LEU A 147 56.15 37.80 49.79
C LEU A 147 55.90 37.52 51.26
N ASP A 148 56.95 37.19 52.00
CA ASP A 148 56.97 37.05 53.45
C ASP A 148 57.65 38.28 54.09
N CYS A 149 56.96 39.42 54.10
CA CYS A 149 57.47 40.65 54.69
C CYS A 149 56.36 41.60 55.17
N CYS A 150 56.70 42.50 56.11
CA CYS A 150 55.78 43.52 56.62
C CYS A 150 55.27 44.44 55.49
N TYR A 151 54.01 44.89 55.57
CA TYR A 151 53.41 45.80 54.58
C TYR A 151 53.37 45.28 53.13
N SER A 152 53.65 44.00 52.91
CA SER A 152 53.58 43.35 51.58
C SER A 152 52.17 43.29 51.00
N GLY A 153 51.14 43.41 51.85
CA GLY A 153 49.75 43.56 51.45
C GLY A 153 49.46 44.79 50.57
N GLU A 154 50.34 45.80 50.55
CA GLU A 154 50.22 46.95 49.66
C GLU A 154 50.36 46.59 48.17
N LEU A 155 50.88 45.40 47.84
CA LEU A 155 50.87 44.87 46.47
C LEU A 155 49.46 44.68 45.91
N PHE A 156 48.43 44.69 46.76
CA PHE A 156 47.11 44.18 46.44
C PHE A 156 46.01 45.22 46.25
N ASN A 157 46.30 46.24 45.44
CA ASN A 157 45.27 46.68 44.49
C ASN A 157 45.31 45.74 43.28
N PHE A 158 44.79 44.51 43.44
CA PHE A 158 44.85 43.44 42.42
C PHE A 158 44.38 43.92 41.04
N ALA A 159 43.42 44.83 41.00
CA ALA A 159 42.88 45.45 39.79
C ALA A 159 43.90 46.31 39.00
N GLU A 160 44.99 46.77 39.63
CA GLU A 160 46.03 47.58 38.96
C GLU A 160 47.20 46.74 38.44
N ALA A 161 47.50 45.62 39.10
CA ALA A 161 48.50 44.64 38.67
C ALA A 161 47.97 43.65 37.62
N ASP A 162 46.66 43.38 37.64
CA ASP A 162 45.92 42.62 36.63
C ASP A 162 45.28 43.58 35.61
N PRO A 163 45.81 43.73 34.38
CA PRO A 163 45.32 44.70 33.39
C PRO A 163 43.93 44.37 32.79
N GLY A 164 43.13 43.51 33.45
CA GLY A 164 41.82 43.10 32.97
C GLY A 164 41.87 42.11 31.80
N GLN A 165 43.04 41.51 31.51
CA GLN A 165 43.21 40.51 30.46
C GLN A 165 42.85 39.09 30.94
N ARG A 166 41.68 38.95 31.59
CA ARG A 166 41.07 37.62 31.79
C ARG A 166 40.82 37.01 30.41
N GLY A 167 41.46 35.88 30.11
CA GLY A 167 41.24 35.12 28.86
C GLY A 167 42.29 35.32 27.74
N GLN A 168 43.48 35.89 28.00
CA GLN A 168 44.57 35.96 27.01
C GLN A 168 45.77 35.03 27.30
N GLY A 169 45.60 33.99 28.13
CA GLY A 169 46.61 32.93 28.33
C GLY A 169 47.75 33.26 29.29
N LEU A 170 47.51 34.16 30.27
CA LEU A 170 48.43 34.47 31.38
C LEU A 170 47.80 34.01 32.71
N ASP A 171 48.50 33.14 33.45
CA ASP A 171 48.09 32.65 34.76
C ASP A 171 48.97 33.27 35.85
N ARG A 172 48.37 33.70 36.97
CA ARG A 172 49.10 34.37 38.06
C ARG A 172 48.70 33.84 39.42
N CYS A 173 49.69 33.71 40.30
CA CYS A 173 49.49 33.39 41.71
C CYS A 173 50.29 34.38 42.56
N PHE A 174 49.59 35.20 43.34
CA PHE A 174 50.20 36.15 44.25
C PHE A 174 49.78 35.87 45.68
N ILE A 175 50.76 35.81 46.58
CA ILE A 175 50.53 35.60 48.01
C ILE A 175 51.44 36.57 48.78
N ALA A 176 50.89 37.28 49.76
CA ALA A 176 51.70 38.12 50.63
C ALA A 176 51.27 38.01 52.10
N ALA A 177 52.25 37.96 53.00
CA ALA A 177 52.04 37.90 54.44
C ALA A 177 51.62 39.28 54.99
N SER A 178 50.41 39.44 55.52
CA SER A 178 50.01 40.73 56.09
C SER A 178 50.41 40.84 57.57
N ARG A 179 51.16 41.88 57.91
CA ARG A 179 51.35 42.34 59.29
C ARG A 179 50.87 43.76 59.40
N ASP A 180 49.88 43.99 60.25
CA ASP A 180 49.48 45.32 60.72
C ASP A 180 49.91 45.42 62.20
N PHE A 181 51.08 46.01 62.40
CA PHE A 181 51.50 46.68 63.64
C PHE A 181 51.77 45.86 64.91
N GLU A 182 52.59 44.80 64.87
CA GLU A 182 53.33 44.41 66.10
C GLU A 182 54.65 43.67 65.79
N ALA A 183 55.68 43.94 66.60
CA ALA A 183 56.95 43.22 66.55
C ALA A 183 56.73 41.80 67.10
N ALA A 184 56.74 40.80 66.23
CA ALA A 184 56.50 39.41 66.59
C ALA A 184 57.47 38.94 67.69
N ILE A 185 56.95 38.78 68.91
CA ILE A 185 57.49 37.85 69.90
C ILE A 185 56.70 36.55 69.68
N ALA A 186 57.13 35.74 68.73
CA ALA A 186 56.63 34.36 68.64
C ALA A 186 57.54 33.47 69.52
N PRO A 187 56.99 32.57 70.35
CA PRO A 187 57.78 31.55 71.03
C PRO A 187 58.47 30.67 69.98
N ARG A 188 59.78 30.39 70.14
CA ARG A 188 60.50 29.45 69.26
C ARG A 188 59.92 28.04 69.41
N THR A 189 59.10 27.61 68.46
CA THR A 189 58.67 26.21 68.31
C THR A 189 59.17 25.56 67.02
N SER A 190 59.60 26.34 66.01
CA SER A 190 60.18 25.87 64.75
C SER A 190 61.31 26.80 64.26
N ASP A 191 62.08 26.33 63.27
CA ASP A 191 63.21 27.05 62.66
C ASP A 191 62.78 28.07 61.57
N HIS A 192 61.48 28.18 61.28
CA HIS A 192 60.91 29.00 60.20
C HIS A 192 60.00 30.13 60.68
N SER A 193 59.74 31.12 59.81
CA SER A 193 58.67 32.09 60.04
C SER A 193 57.31 31.39 60.08
N LEU A 194 56.39 31.94 60.88
CA LEU A 194 55.03 31.41 61.01
C LEU A 194 54.30 31.28 59.65
N PHE A 195 54.53 32.22 58.72
CA PHE A 195 53.88 32.21 57.41
C PHE A 195 54.53 31.17 56.49
N THR A 196 55.86 31.10 56.49
CA THR A 196 56.59 30.10 55.71
C THR A 196 56.30 28.69 56.19
N GLU A 197 56.21 28.45 57.50
CA GLU A 197 55.80 27.14 58.05
C GLU A 197 54.43 26.70 57.51
N ALA A 198 53.44 27.60 57.53
CA ALA A 198 52.12 27.33 56.97
C ALA A 198 52.18 27.10 55.46
N LEU A 199 53.05 27.83 54.75
CA LEU A 199 53.27 27.67 53.31
C LEU A 199 53.90 26.32 52.97
N LEU A 200 54.91 25.89 53.71
CA LEU A 200 55.56 24.58 53.55
C LEU A 200 54.55 23.44 53.79
N GLN A 201 53.74 23.55 54.86
CA GLN A 201 52.68 22.57 55.15
C GLN A 201 51.61 22.55 54.05
N ALA A 202 51.21 23.71 53.53
CA ALA A 202 50.20 23.80 52.49
C ALA A 202 50.70 23.30 51.11
N LEU A 203 52.02 23.29 50.89
CA LEU A 203 52.68 22.77 49.70
C LEU A 203 52.95 21.25 49.76
N ASP A 204 52.72 20.60 50.91
CA ASP A 204 52.91 19.16 51.05
C ASP A 204 51.86 18.38 50.24
N TYR A 205 52.31 17.83 49.11
CA TYR A 205 51.43 17.05 48.22
C TYR A 205 51.22 15.61 48.69
N SER A 206 51.96 15.13 49.71
CA SER A 206 51.84 13.74 50.18
C SER A 206 50.45 13.42 50.76
N GLN A 207 49.76 14.45 51.27
CA GLN A 207 48.40 14.37 51.79
C GLN A 207 47.33 14.75 50.76
N SER A 208 47.73 15.15 49.54
CA SER A 208 46.81 15.47 48.46
C SER A 208 46.27 14.20 47.81
N ALA A 209 44.94 14.08 47.69
CA ALA A 209 44.31 13.01 46.91
C ALA A 209 44.75 13.02 45.42
N TYR A 210 45.22 14.16 44.92
CA TYR A 210 45.65 14.34 43.55
C TYR A 210 47.11 13.93 43.32
N GLY A 211 47.94 13.85 44.38
CA GLY A 211 49.37 13.60 44.28
C GLY A 211 50.19 14.81 43.79
N TYR A 212 49.58 15.99 43.77
CA TYR A 212 50.19 17.29 43.49
C TYR A 212 49.42 18.40 44.22
N ILE A 213 50.02 19.59 44.36
CA ILE A 213 49.37 20.82 44.83
C ILE A 213 49.46 21.88 43.74
N ASP A 214 48.35 22.56 43.45
CA ASP A 214 48.32 23.74 42.57
C ASP A 214 48.07 25.04 43.34
N ASN A 215 48.13 26.19 42.66
CA ASN A 215 47.95 27.50 43.28
C ASN A 215 46.56 27.75 43.89
N ARG A 216 45.52 27.02 43.48
CA ARG A 216 44.17 27.14 44.05
C ARG A 216 44.09 26.32 45.33
N GLN A 217 44.54 25.07 45.26
CA GLN A 217 44.66 24.19 46.42
C GLN A 217 45.56 24.78 47.50
N LEU A 218 46.67 25.42 47.11
CA LEU A 218 47.56 26.11 48.04
C LEU A 218 46.83 27.17 48.87
N VAL A 219 46.02 28.01 48.22
CA VAL A 219 45.25 29.08 48.91
C VAL A 219 44.21 28.48 49.84
N GLU A 220 43.52 27.41 49.42
CA GLU A 220 42.55 26.71 50.26
C GLU A 220 43.21 26.08 51.48
N ASN A 221 44.31 25.34 51.29
CA ASN A 221 45.08 24.70 52.35
C ASN A 221 45.62 25.74 53.33
N LEU A 222 46.25 26.81 52.84
CA LEU A 222 46.73 27.92 53.66
C LEU A 222 45.59 28.53 54.47
N THR A 223 44.45 28.79 53.85
CA THR A 223 43.28 29.37 54.55
C THR A 223 42.80 28.45 55.67
N GLN A 224 42.81 27.13 55.48
CA GLN A 224 42.42 26.16 56.51
C GLN A 224 43.44 26.09 57.65
N ILE A 225 44.73 25.97 57.33
CA ILE A 225 45.83 25.89 58.30
C ILE A 225 45.81 27.12 59.22
N LEU A 226 45.70 28.31 58.63
CA LEU A 226 45.73 29.57 59.37
C LEU A 226 44.47 29.81 60.22
N LYS A 227 43.31 29.33 59.76
CA LYS A 227 42.07 29.34 60.57
C LYS A 227 42.17 28.40 61.77
N ALA A 228 42.77 27.22 61.60
CA ALA A 228 42.90 26.23 62.66
C ALA A 228 43.88 26.64 63.76
N SER A 229 44.89 27.45 63.42
CA SER A 229 46.02 27.82 64.31
C SER A 229 45.87 29.17 65.02
N SER A 230 44.69 29.81 64.99
CA SER A 230 44.45 31.16 65.55
C SER A 230 45.53 32.17 65.11
N PHE A 231 45.85 32.14 63.82
CA PHE A 231 47.00 32.87 63.28
C PHE A 231 46.81 34.40 63.37
N PRO A 232 47.83 35.15 63.83
CA PRO A 232 47.71 36.60 64.02
C PRO A 232 47.77 37.41 62.71
N GLN A 233 48.12 36.78 61.59
CA GLN A 233 48.19 37.43 60.27
C GLN A 233 47.04 36.97 59.38
N GLN A 234 46.58 37.85 58.49
CA GLN A 234 45.63 37.50 57.44
C GLN A 234 46.30 37.67 56.09
N PRO A 235 47.07 36.67 55.61
CA PRO A 235 47.72 36.78 54.32
C PRO A 235 46.70 37.07 53.22
N VAL A 236 47.16 37.83 52.24
CA VAL A 236 46.34 38.24 51.11
C VAL A 236 46.74 37.38 49.92
N TYR A 237 45.73 36.84 49.24
CA TYR A 237 45.90 35.93 48.11
C TYR A 237 45.23 36.50 46.87
N GLY A 238 45.81 36.27 45.70
CA GLY A 238 45.09 36.43 44.44
C GLY A 238 45.62 35.52 43.36
N ASN A 239 44.68 34.76 42.81
CA ASN A 239 44.89 33.92 41.65
C ASN A 239 44.12 34.52 40.47
N SER A 240 44.75 34.57 39.30
CA SER A 240 44.09 34.92 38.04
C SER A 240 44.57 34.01 36.90
N GLY A 241 43.83 33.98 35.79
CA GLY A 241 44.05 33.03 34.68
C GLY A 241 43.14 31.81 34.73
N GLU A 242 43.16 31.03 33.65
CA GLU A 242 42.25 29.90 33.43
C GLU A 242 42.85 28.58 33.93
N ARG A 243 44.17 28.42 33.84
CA ARG A 243 44.85 27.17 34.18
C ARG A 243 45.40 27.22 35.61
N PRO A 244 45.21 26.16 36.41
CA PRO A 244 45.91 26.03 37.67
C PRO A 244 47.42 25.87 37.42
N ILE A 245 48.23 26.51 38.25
CA ILE A 245 49.69 26.41 38.22
C ILE A 245 50.09 25.34 39.23
N VAL A 246 50.58 24.18 38.77
CA VAL A 246 51.10 23.13 39.65
C VAL A 246 52.36 23.63 40.35
N LEU A 247 52.43 23.46 41.67
CA LEU A 247 53.49 23.98 42.54
C LEU A 247 54.38 22.87 43.10
N THR A 248 53.81 21.73 43.50
CA THR A 248 54.53 20.54 44.00
C THR A 248 53.86 19.25 43.48
N GLY A 249 54.59 18.13 43.45
CA GLY A 249 54.12 16.84 42.89
C GLY A 249 54.25 16.73 41.36
N TRP A 250 55.11 17.56 40.74
CA TRP A 250 55.24 17.70 39.29
C TRP A 250 55.57 16.39 38.54
N MET A 251 56.43 15.54 39.11
CA MET A 251 56.81 14.26 38.49
C MET A 251 55.67 13.23 38.45
N TYR A 252 54.78 13.25 39.44
CA TYR A 252 53.61 12.35 39.50
C TYR A 252 52.48 12.82 38.57
N ALA A 253 52.42 14.11 38.26
CA ALA A 253 51.51 14.64 37.26
C ALA A 253 51.87 14.24 35.81
N THR A 254 53.06 13.67 35.55
CA THR A 254 53.62 13.61 34.19
C THR A 254 54.14 12.25 33.69
N LYS A 255 54.10 11.16 34.47
CA LYS A 255 54.61 9.83 34.06
C LYS A 255 53.48 8.81 33.76
N PRO A 256 53.21 8.46 32.48
CA PRO A 256 52.14 7.52 32.14
C PRO A 256 52.56 6.05 32.39
N ALA A 257 51.62 5.21 32.85
CA ALA A 257 51.86 3.79 33.15
C ALA A 257 52.05 2.92 31.89
N PHE A 258 51.53 3.36 30.75
CA PHE A 258 51.74 2.79 29.42
C PHE A 258 52.34 3.89 28.51
N GLY A 259 52.99 3.51 27.41
CA GLY A 259 53.69 4.46 26.52
C GLY A 259 52.85 5.69 26.14
N GLU A 260 53.53 6.78 25.74
CA GLU A 260 52.95 8.14 25.61
C GLU A 260 51.74 8.27 24.67
N ASP A 261 51.45 7.24 23.86
CA ASP A 261 50.39 7.20 22.87
C ASP A 261 49.20 6.29 23.22
N PHE A 262 49.15 5.69 24.41
CA PHE A 262 48.06 4.77 24.79
C PHE A 262 46.79 5.55 25.19
N CYS A 263 45.67 5.30 24.48
CA CYS A 263 44.37 5.88 24.81
C CYS A 263 43.73 5.13 26.00
N PRO A 264 43.40 5.82 27.11
CA PRO A 264 42.79 5.17 28.27
C PRO A 264 41.30 4.85 28.09
N TYR A 265 40.67 5.35 27.03
CA TYR A 265 39.22 5.21 26.77
C TYR A 265 38.97 4.27 25.59
N LYS A 266 37.84 3.55 25.59
CA LYS A 266 37.54 2.50 24.59
C LYS A 266 36.58 2.92 23.49
N GLY A 267 36.12 4.16 23.50
CA GLY A 267 35.13 4.65 22.55
C GLY A 267 33.84 3.83 22.60
N LEU A 268 33.40 3.30 21.45
CA LEU A 268 32.21 2.45 21.37
C LEU A 268 32.46 0.98 21.73
N HIS A 269 33.70 0.58 22.03
CA HIS A 269 34.05 -0.79 22.42
C HIS A 269 33.87 -1.01 23.92
N TYR A 270 33.73 -2.29 24.31
CA TYR A 270 33.81 -2.69 25.71
C TYR A 270 35.28 -2.89 26.14
N PHE A 271 35.56 -2.66 27.42
CA PHE A 271 36.77 -3.16 28.09
C PHE A 271 36.71 -4.68 28.19
N ASP A 272 37.75 -5.37 27.68
CA ASP A 272 37.85 -6.84 27.65
C ASP A 272 38.71 -7.38 28.80
N ASN A 273 38.79 -8.71 28.95
CA ASN A 273 39.59 -9.36 29.98
C ASN A 273 41.10 -9.31 29.63
N LYS A 274 41.70 -8.12 29.73
CA LYS A 274 43.12 -7.85 29.46
C LYS A 274 43.71 -6.94 30.55
N PRO A 275 45.02 -7.08 30.86
CA PRO A 275 45.67 -6.22 31.85
C PRO A 275 45.55 -4.73 31.55
N GLU A 276 45.69 -4.31 30.29
CA GLU A 276 45.54 -2.92 29.89
C GLU A 276 44.11 -2.40 30.12
N ASP A 277 43.09 -3.15 29.72
CA ASP A 277 41.69 -2.75 29.82
C ASP A 277 41.23 -2.70 31.28
N ALA A 278 41.64 -3.67 32.10
CA ALA A 278 41.36 -3.66 33.55
C ALA A 278 42.09 -2.53 34.28
N LEU A 279 43.23 -2.07 33.76
CA LEU A 279 43.93 -0.92 34.32
C LEU A 279 43.06 0.32 34.20
N PHE A 280 42.50 0.58 33.02
CA PHE A 280 41.72 1.79 32.73
C PHE A 280 40.22 1.67 33.03
N PHE A 281 39.69 0.47 33.25
CA PHE A 281 38.31 0.30 33.71
C PHE A 281 38.18 0.73 35.19
N LYS A 282 37.62 1.92 35.42
CA LYS A 282 37.52 2.57 36.74
C LYS A 282 36.09 2.98 37.08
N GLY A 283 35.84 3.28 38.34
CA GLY A 283 34.56 3.80 38.83
C GLY A 283 33.45 2.76 38.96
N ARG A 284 33.79 1.46 38.91
CA ARG A 284 32.84 0.34 39.06
C ARG A 284 33.31 -0.70 40.08
N GLU A 285 34.25 -0.34 40.94
CA GLU A 285 34.92 -1.20 41.91
C GLU A 285 33.93 -1.83 42.90
N ASN A 286 32.94 -1.04 43.38
CA ASN A 286 31.89 -1.54 44.27
C ASN A 286 31.03 -2.61 43.60
N LEU A 287 30.59 -2.36 42.36
CA LEU A 287 29.81 -3.33 41.59
C LEU A 287 30.62 -4.60 41.32
N ILE A 288 31.90 -4.48 40.98
CA ILE A 288 32.80 -5.63 40.78
C ILE A 288 32.86 -6.46 42.06
N ALA A 289 33.09 -5.83 43.22
CA ALA A 289 33.13 -6.52 44.51
C ALA A 289 31.82 -7.27 44.83
N GLU A 290 30.67 -6.64 44.58
CA GLU A 290 29.36 -7.28 44.77
C GLU A 290 29.15 -8.49 43.84
N LEU A 291 29.58 -8.39 42.58
CA LEU A 291 29.48 -9.48 41.62
C LEU A 291 30.43 -10.63 41.96
N LEU A 292 31.67 -10.33 42.38
CA LEU A 292 32.64 -11.33 42.82
C LEU A 292 32.11 -12.15 44.00
N ALA A 293 31.55 -11.50 45.03
CA ALA A 293 30.96 -12.18 46.18
C ALA A 293 29.83 -13.16 45.78
N LYS A 294 29.05 -12.82 44.75
CA LYS A 294 28.02 -13.72 44.19
C LYS A 294 28.64 -14.87 43.39
N VAL A 295 29.65 -14.60 42.57
CA VAL A 295 30.33 -15.61 41.73
C VAL A 295 31.08 -16.64 42.57
N GLU A 296 31.59 -16.28 43.75
CA GLU A 296 32.26 -17.22 44.65
C GLU A 296 31.30 -18.21 45.31
N THR A 297 30.07 -17.79 45.59
CA THR A 297 29.12 -18.55 46.42
C THR A 297 28.02 -19.24 45.61
N LYS A 298 27.64 -18.70 44.45
CA LYS A 298 26.51 -19.19 43.66
C LYS A 298 26.98 -20.00 42.45
N PRO A 299 26.26 -21.05 42.03
CA PRO A 299 26.60 -21.83 40.83
C PRO A 299 26.05 -21.20 39.54
N PHE A 300 25.24 -20.15 39.66
CA PHE A 300 24.67 -19.40 38.55
C PHE A 300 24.53 -17.92 38.93
N LEU A 301 24.74 -17.02 37.97
CA LEU A 301 24.53 -15.58 38.12
C LEU A 301 24.03 -14.97 36.81
N ALA A 302 22.82 -14.42 36.83
CA ALA A 302 22.29 -13.60 35.74
C ALA A 302 22.61 -12.11 35.99
N ILE A 303 23.34 -11.47 35.08
CA ILE A 303 23.70 -10.06 35.13
C ILE A 303 22.83 -9.33 34.09
N LEU A 304 21.84 -8.59 34.59
CA LEU A 304 20.80 -7.95 33.80
C LEU A 304 20.97 -6.43 33.79
N GLY A 305 20.42 -5.74 32.80
CA GLY A 305 20.38 -4.27 32.80
C GLY A 305 20.20 -3.67 31.41
N ALA A 306 19.94 -2.37 31.35
CA ALA A 306 19.78 -1.66 30.07
C ALA A 306 21.06 -1.72 29.21
N SER A 307 20.91 -1.54 27.89
CA SER A 307 22.07 -1.36 26.99
C SER A 307 22.87 -0.13 27.41
N GLY A 308 24.19 -0.14 27.20
CA GLY A 308 25.05 1.00 27.57
C GLY A 308 25.40 1.17 29.06
N ASN A 309 24.90 0.33 29.98
CA ASN A 309 25.30 0.38 31.41
C ASN A 309 26.65 -0.31 31.73
N GLY A 310 27.40 -0.76 30.72
CA GLY A 310 28.73 -1.37 30.91
C GLY A 310 28.72 -2.83 31.40
N LYS A 311 27.64 -3.60 31.16
CA LYS A 311 27.52 -5.00 31.60
C LYS A 311 28.66 -5.90 31.10
N SER A 312 28.95 -5.87 29.80
CA SER A 312 30.04 -6.69 29.23
C SER A 312 31.40 -6.25 29.77
N SER A 313 31.63 -4.94 29.94
CA SER A 313 32.88 -4.41 30.51
C SER A 313 33.09 -4.80 31.97
N VAL A 314 32.06 -4.67 32.82
CA VAL A 314 32.19 -5.03 34.24
C VAL A 314 32.44 -6.52 34.42
N VAL A 315 31.85 -7.38 33.58
CA VAL A 315 32.08 -8.81 33.63
C VAL A 315 33.48 -9.14 33.12
N ARG A 316 33.91 -8.59 31.99
CA ARG A 316 35.18 -8.97 31.35
C ARG A 316 36.39 -8.34 32.04
N ALA A 317 36.47 -7.01 32.06
CA ALA A 317 37.61 -6.27 32.61
C ALA A 317 37.59 -6.16 34.14
N GLY A 318 36.43 -6.37 34.77
CA GLY A 318 36.29 -6.40 36.22
C GLY A 318 36.29 -7.82 36.78
N VAL A 319 35.15 -8.50 36.72
CA VAL A 319 34.93 -9.79 37.41
C VAL A 319 35.88 -10.89 36.92
N LEU A 320 35.94 -11.14 35.61
CA LEU A 320 36.78 -12.20 35.06
C LEU A 320 38.26 -11.90 35.24
N TYR A 321 38.67 -10.65 35.04
CA TYR A 321 40.06 -10.23 35.25
C TYR A 321 40.52 -10.42 36.71
N GLU A 322 39.72 -9.99 37.69
CA GLU A 322 40.05 -10.17 39.11
C GLU A 322 40.11 -11.66 39.49
N LEU A 323 39.16 -12.48 39.00
CA LEU A 323 39.19 -13.93 39.20
C LEU A 323 40.44 -14.57 38.57
N GLN A 324 40.86 -14.12 37.37
CA GLN A 324 42.06 -14.59 36.70
C GLN A 324 43.32 -14.26 37.50
N LYS A 325 43.39 -13.05 38.05
CA LYS A 325 44.51 -12.56 38.87
C LYS A 325 44.69 -13.36 40.16
N THR A 326 43.59 -13.81 40.79
CA THR A 326 43.69 -14.69 41.98
C THR A 326 44.16 -16.11 41.64
N GLY A 327 44.02 -16.55 40.38
CA GLY A 327 44.41 -17.89 39.93
C GLY A 327 43.59 -19.04 40.54
N SER A 328 42.50 -18.73 41.25
CA SER A 328 41.68 -19.69 42.00
C SER A 328 40.68 -20.47 41.13
N CYS A 329 40.32 -19.89 39.97
CA CYS A 329 39.30 -20.41 39.07
C CYS A 329 39.88 -20.71 37.67
N GLU A 330 39.28 -21.66 36.97
CA GLU A 330 39.49 -21.83 35.53
C GLU A 330 38.43 -21.00 34.78
N ILE A 331 38.88 -20.07 33.94
CA ILE A 331 37.99 -19.16 33.21
C ILE A 331 37.90 -19.63 31.76
N VAL A 332 36.68 -19.97 31.34
CA VAL A 332 36.37 -20.23 29.94
C VAL A 332 36.20 -18.90 29.22
N ASN A 333 36.74 -18.78 28.01
CA ASN A 333 36.58 -17.56 27.21
C ASN A 333 35.09 -17.22 27.04
N PRO A 334 34.67 -15.98 27.36
CA PRO A 334 33.29 -15.57 27.14
C PRO A 334 32.89 -15.72 25.67
N PHE A 335 31.69 -16.23 25.43
CA PHE A 335 31.14 -16.36 24.08
C PHE A 335 29.73 -15.79 24.01
N THR A 336 29.31 -15.47 22.78
CA THR A 336 27.96 -15.01 22.47
C THR A 336 27.23 -16.11 21.69
N PRO A 337 25.97 -16.44 22.04
CA PRO A 337 25.19 -17.43 21.30
C PRO A 337 25.05 -17.06 19.82
N THR A 338 25.04 -18.07 18.94
CA THR A 338 24.80 -17.89 17.50
C THR A 338 23.48 -18.56 17.09
N ALA A 339 23.20 -18.62 15.78
CA ALA A 339 22.08 -19.41 15.26
C ALA A 339 22.14 -20.90 15.68
N ASN A 340 23.33 -21.42 16.02
CA ASN A 340 23.57 -22.76 16.53
C ASN A 340 24.24 -22.69 17.93
N PRO A 341 23.46 -22.44 19.01
CA PRO A 341 24.02 -22.11 20.33
C PRO A 341 24.86 -23.24 20.95
N LEU A 342 24.51 -24.50 20.69
CA LEU A 342 25.32 -25.66 21.13
C LEU A 342 26.71 -25.69 20.48
N LYS A 343 26.82 -25.32 19.21
CA LYS A 343 28.11 -25.25 18.50
C LYS A 343 28.97 -24.10 19.04
N ALA A 344 28.35 -22.95 19.32
CA ALA A 344 29.03 -21.82 19.94
C ALA A 344 29.61 -22.20 21.32
N LEU A 345 28.85 -22.96 22.11
CA LEU A 345 29.28 -23.50 23.40
C LEU A 345 30.50 -24.43 23.27
N THR A 346 30.47 -25.40 22.35
CA THR A 346 31.61 -26.30 22.10
C THR A 346 32.82 -25.53 21.57
N ASN A 347 32.64 -24.48 20.78
CA ASN A 347 33.78 -23.68 20.30
C ASN A 347 34.44 -22.85 21.43
N GLY A 348 33.68 -22.51 22.47
CA GLY A 348 34.21 -21.87 23.69
C GLY A 348 34.96 -22.84 24.61
N LEU A 349 34.51 -24.10 24.69
CA LEU A 349 35.04 -25.13 25.60
C LEU A 349 36.04 -26.12 24.95
N GLY A 350 36.07 -26.19 23.62
CA GLY A 350 36.73 -27.27 22.87
C GLY A 350 35.81 -28.47 22.60
N PRO A 351 36.33 -29.61 22.11
CA PRO A 351 35.52 -30.77 21.72
C PRO A 351 34.85 -31.52 22.89
N ALA A 352 35.06 -31.11 24.14
CA ALA A 352 34.47 -31.72 25.32
C ALA A 352 33.09 -31.13 25.66
N GLU A 353 32.19 -31.96 26.21
CA GLU A 353 30.95 -31.49 26.81
C GLU A 353 31.20 -30.66 28.07
N VAL A 354 30.28 -29.74 28.40
CA VAL A 354 30.41 -28.78 29.51
C VAL A 354 30.76 -29.47 30.82
N LEU A 355 30.03 -30.52 31.18
CA LEU A 355 30.22 -31.24 32.43
C LEU A 355 31.57 -31.96 32.47
N THR A 356 31.95 -32.62 31.37
CA THR A 356 33.23 -33.30 31.22
C THR A 356 34.41 -32.34 31.36
N PHE A 357 34.32 -31.15 30.76
CA PHE A 357 35.31 -30.09 30.92
C PHE A 357 35.41 -29.64 32.39
N VAL A 358 34.28 -29.39 33.04
CA VAL A 358 34.25 -28.97 34.45
C VAL A 358 34.84 -30.05 35.37
N GLN A 359 34.53 -31.31 35.14
CA GLN A 359 35.06 -32.43 35.93
C GLN A 359 36.56 -32.59 35.73
N ALA A 360 37.06 -32.41 34.51
CA ALA A 360 38.49 -32.51 34.17
C ALA A 360 39.35 -31.35 34.70
N SER A 361 38.74 -30.18 34.97
CA SER A 361 39.46 -29.01 35.51
C SER A 361 40.19 -29.33 36.83
N ALA A 362 41.45 -28.92 36.95
CA ALA A 362 42.21 -29.02 38.20
C ALA A 362 41.89 -27.89 39.20
N LYS A 363 41.11 -26.87 38.79
CA LYS A 363 40.73 -25.73 39.63
C LYS A 363 39.50 -26.05 40.47
N ALA A 364 39.37 -25.36 41.61
CA ALA A 364 38.25 -25.55 42.54
C ALA A 364 36.92 -25.04 41.97
N ARG A 365 36.96 -24.07 41.05
CA ARG A 365 35.80 -23.55 40.33
C ARG A 365 36.12 -23.32 38.86
N VAL A 366 35.11 -23.49 38.01
CA VAL A 366 35.12 -23.18 36.58
C VAL A 366 34.10 -22.09 36.31
N ILE A 367 34.51 -21.01 35.65
CA ILE A 367 33.65 -19.89 35.29
C ILE A 367 33.34 -19.97 33.80
N LEU A 368 32.06 -20.15 33.47
CA LEU A 368 31.54 -20.12 32.11
C LEU A 368 30.70 -18.86 31.93
N THR A 369 31.08 -17.99 31.00
CA THR A 369 30.38 -16.73 30.76
C THR A 369 29.73 -16.73 29.39
N ILE A 370 28.42 -16.46 29.36
CA ILE A 370 27.65 -16.23 28.14
C ILE A 370 27.29 -14.75 28.11
N ASP A 371 27.94 -14.01 27.21
CA ASP A 371 27.74 -12.58 27.03
C ASP A 371 26.76 -12.32 25.87
N GLN A 372 25.87 -11.35 26.01
CA GLN A 372 24.74 -11.12 25.10
C GLN A 372 23.86 -12.38 24.93
N PHE A 373 23.42 -12.97 26.04
CA PHE A 373 22.59 -14.18 26.03
C PHE A 373 21.29 -14.03 25.23
N GLU A 374 20.78 -12.81 25.12
CA GLU A 374 19.59 -12.48 24.33
C GLU A 374 19.68 -12.94 22.87
N GLU A 375 20.89 -13.07 22.32
CA GLU A 375 21.11 -13.51 20.95
C GLU A 375 20.60 -14.94 20.69
N VAL A 376 20.45 -15.76 21.73
CA VAL A 376 19.80 -17.07 21.59
C VAL A 376 18.35 -16.95 21.12
N PHE A 377 17.65 -15.88 21.48
CA PHE A 377 16.27 -15.64 21.09
C PHE A 377 16.16 -14.91 19.75
N SER A 378 17.18 -14.16 19.36
CA SER A 378 17.22 -13.38 18.12
C SER A 378 17.75 -14.21 16.93
N LEU A 379 18.81 -14.99 17.13
CA LEU A 379 19.52 -15.69 16.06
C LEU A 379 19.08 -17.15 15.90
N CYS A 380 18.82 -17.87 16.99
CA CYS A 380 18.41 -19.27 16.92
C CYS A 380 16.91 -19.37 16.67
N GLN A 381 16.52 -19.83 15.48
CA GLN A 381 15.13 -19.95 15.06
C GLN A 381 14.47 -21.28 15.47
N ASP A 382 15.25 -22.28 15.90
CA ASP A 382 14.77 -23.59 16.30
C ASP A 382 14.48 -23.67 17.81
N PRO A 383 13.21 -23.80 18.24
CA PRO A 383 12.87 -23.93 19.65
C PRO A 383 13.50 -25.16 20.33
N GLN A 384 13.62 -26.29 19.64
CA GLN A 384 14.19 -27.52 20.22
C GLN A 384 15.69 -27.37 20.47
N ALA A 385 16.40 -26.71 19.57
CA ALA A 385 17.80 -26.38 19.76
C ALA A 385 18.03 -25.46 20.98
N ARG A 386 17.12 -24.50 21.22
CA ARG A 386 17.16 -23.63 22.41
C ARG A 386 16.91 -24.41 23.70
N ASP A 387 15.88 -25.26 23.73
CA ASP A 387 15.59 -26.13 24.88
C ASP A 387 16.77 -27.04 25.22
N THR A 388 17.37 -27.66 24.20
CA THR A 388 18.54 -28.53 24.38
C THR A 388 19.71 -27.73 24.95
N PHE A 389 19.99 -26.55 24.41
CA PHE A 389 21.05 -25.67 24.90
C PHE A 389 20.86 -25.26 26.36
N PHE A 390 19.67 -24.83 26.76
CA PHE A 390 19.38 -24.45 28.14
C PHE A 390 19.50 -25.64 29.09
N ASN A 391 18.94 -26.80 28.72
CA ASN A 391 19.03 -27.99 29.55
C ASN A 391 20.48 -28.45 29.71
N THR A 392 21.28 -28.50 28.64
CA THR A 392 22.72 -28.86 28.74
C THR A 392 23.48 -27.97 29.71
N LEU A 393 23.22 -26.66 29.71
CA LEU A 393 23.87 -25.72 30.63
C LEU A 393 23.42 -25.93 32.09
N LEU A 394 22.11 -26.03 32.31
CA LEU A 394 21.56 -26.16 33.66
C LEU A 394 21.86 -27.53 34.27
N ASP A 395 21.82 -28.60 33.46
CA ASP A 395 22.25 -29.94 33.88
C ASP A 395 23.71 -29.92 34.33
N ALA A 396 24.60 -29.24 33.59
CA ALA A 396 25.99 -29.11 33.99
C ALA A 396 26.15 -28.31 35.30
N VAL A 397 25.37 -27.24 35.49
CA VAL A 397 25.37 -26.46 36.73
C VAL A 397 24.96 -27.33 37.92
N GLU A 398 23.86 -28.06 37.81
CA GLU A 398 23.32 -28.94 38.86
C GLU A 398 24.25 -30.13 39.17
N GLN A 399 24.84 -30.75 38.15
CA GLN A 399 25.68 -31.94 38.29
C GLN A 399 27.14 -31.64 38.67
N SER A 400 27.57 -30.37 38.57
CA SER A 400 28.94 -29.96 38.93
C SER A 400 29.22 -29.89 40.44
N ALA A 401 28.22 -30.15 41.29
CA ALA A 401 28.33 -30.04 42.76
C ALA A 401 28.90 -28.68 43.23
N GLY A 402 28.54 -27.59 42.54
CA GLY A 402 28.99 -26.23 42.84
C GLY A 402 30.36 -25.85 42.27
N LYS A 403 31.01 -26.74 41.50
CA LYS A 403 32.27 -26.46 40.80
C LYS A 403 32.07 -25.53 39.60
N LEU A 404 30.93 -25.57 38.92
CA LEU A 404 30.62 -24.65 37.81
C LEU A 404 29.89 -23.40 38.33
N CYS A 405 30.36 -22.24 37.90
CA CYS A 405 29.60 -20.99 37.95
C CYS A 405 29.26 -20.55 36.52
N LEU A 406 27.97 -20.56 36.19
CA LEU A 406 27.47 -20.03 34.91
C LEU A 406 27.07 -18.56 35.07
N ILE A 407 27.78 -17.66 34.40
CA ILE A 407 27.45 -16.23 34.33
C ILE A 407 26.72 -15.97 33.01
N VAL A 408 25.53 -15.40 33.10
CA VAL A 408 24.72 -15.03 31.93
C VAL A 408 24.54 -13.51 31.92
N VAL A 409 25.01 -12.84 30.88
CA VAL A 409 24.86 -11.39 30.71
C VAL A 409 23.79 -11.13 29.67
N MET A 410 22.75 -10.38 30.03
CA MET A 410 21.61 -10.13 29.14
C MET A 410 21.01 -8.74 29.38
N ARG A 411 20.33 -8.18 28.38
CA ARG A 411 19.42 -7.05 28.61
C ARG A 411 18.17 -7.47 29.40
N ALA A 412 17.67 -6.57 30.25
CA ALA A 412 16.51 -6.87 31.11
C ALA A 412 15.18 -7.01 30.33
N ASP A 413 15.07 -6.43 29.14
CA ASP A 413 13.88 -6.49 28.27
C ASP A 413 13.67 -7.85 27.59
N PHE A 414 14.62 -8.78 27.69
CA PHE A 414 14.50 -10.17 27.21
C PHE A 414 14.05 -11.15 28.30
N MET A 415 13.76 -10.67 29.52
CA MET A 415 13.25 -11.51 30.61
C MET A 415 11.88 -12.14 30.29
N ASP A 416 11.07 -11.48 29.47
CA ASP A 416 9.81 -12.01 28.96
C ASP A 416 10.03 -13.28 28.12
N LYS A 417 11.07 -13.30 27.27
CA LYS A 417 11.44 -14.45 26.44
C LYS A 417 11.89 -15.63 27.30
N CYS A 418 12.67 -15.37 28.35
CA CYS A 418 13.12 -16.38 29.32
C CYS A 418 11.95 -17.03 30.07
N SER A 419 10.84 -16.32 30.30
CA SER A 419 9.67 -16.84 31.01
C SER A 419 9.00 -18.03 30.32
N ASN A 420 9.21 -18.19 29.00
CA ASN A 420 8.72 -19.35 28.24
C ASN A 420 9.45 -20.65 28.58
N TYR A 421 10.54 -20.59 29.37
CA TYR A 421 11.37 -21.73 29.76
C TYR A 421 11.39 -21.84 31.29
N PRO A 422 10.45 -22.58 31.92
CA PRO A 422 10.23 -22.53 33.37
C PRO A 422 11.47 -22.85 34.22
N ARG A 423 12.31 -23.79 33.79
CA ARG A 423 13.55 -24.16 34.51
C ARG A 423 14.55 -23.01 34.48
N LEU A 424 14.77 -22.41 33.31
CA LEU A 424 15.62 -21.23 33.14
C LEU A 424 15.10 -20.04 33.95
N ALA A 425 13.79 -19.79 33.91
CA ALA A 425 13.16 -18.68 34.62
C ALA A 425 13.41 -18.72 36.15
N ARG A 426 13.40 -19.92 36.77
CA ARG A 426 13.73 -20.08 38.20
C ARG A 426 15.15 -19.63 38.52
N TYR A 427 16.13 -20.05 37.72
CA TYR A 427 17.53 -19.62 37.89
C TYR A 427 17.69 -18.10 37.80
N PHE A 428 17.02 -17.45 36.84
CA PHE A 428 17.04 -15.99 36.74
C PHE A 428 16.35 -15.31 37.93
N GLN A 429 15.25 -15.86 38.44
CA GLN A 429 14.56 -15.30 39.62
C GLN A 429 15.44 -15.35 40.88
N ASP A 430 16.07 -16.49 41.15
CA ASP A 430 16.81 -16.73 42.39
C ASP A 430 18.22 -16.11 42.40
N HIS A 431 18.77 -15.84 41.21
CA HIS A 431 20.20 -15.56 41.05
C HIS A 431 20.50 -14.39 40.09
N GLN A 432 19.66 -13.36 40.06
CA GLN A 432 19.91 -12.15 39.28
C GLN A 432 20.68 -11.06 40.06
N HIS A 433 21.39 -10.23 39.30
CA HIS A 433 21.92 -8.93 39.68
C HIS A 433 21.56 -7.94 38.56
N ILE A 434 20.92 -6.82 38.90
CA ILE A 434 20.57 -5.78 37.93
C ILE A 434 21.63 -4.67 37.98
N VAL A 435 22.40 -4.54 36.91
CA VAL A 435 23.37 -3.47 36.69
C VAL A 435 22.63 -2.19 36.35
N THR A 436 22.60 -1.28 37.32
CA THR A 436 22.03 0.06 37.16
C THR A 436 22.99 0.99 36.43
N ARG A 437 22.43 2.11 35.98
CA ARG A 437 23.21 3.24 35.48
C ARG A 437 24.21 3.68 36.56
N PRO A 438 25.45 4.06 36.19
CA PRO A 438 26.41 4.58 37.16
C PRO A 438 25.92 5.89 37.79
N THR A 439 26.30 6.10 39.04
CA THR A 439 26.05 7.32 39.81
C THR A 439 26.94 8.47 39.34
N GLU A 440 26.63 9.71 39.72
CA GLU A 440 27.44 10.89 39.37
C GLU A 440 28.91 10.74 39.84
N ALA A 441 29.13 10.17 41.03
CA ALA A 441 30.46 9.90 41.56
C ALA A 441 31.22 8.82 40.76
N GLU A 442 30.53 7.76 40.34
CA GLU A 442 31.12 6.72 39.47
C GLU A 442 31.46 7.29 38.09
N ILE A 443 30.62 8.15 37.52
CA ILE A 443 30.89 8.82 36.24
C ILE A 443 32.09 9.76 36.33
N GLN A 444 32.20 10.54 37.40
CA GLN A 444 33.40 11.35 37.65
C GLN A 444 34.66 10.47 37.68
N GLN A 445 34.62 9.32 38.36
CA GLN A 445 35.76 8.40 38.39
C GLN A 445 36.07 7.78 37.03
N ILE A 446 35.05 7.41 36.25
CA ILE A 446 35.20 6.90 34.87
C ILE A 446 35.88 7.94 33.97
N ILE A 447 35.63 9.23 34.19
CA ILE A 447 36.27 10.32 33.44
C ILE A 447 37.71 10.57 33.94
N GLU A 448 37.91 10.77 35.23
CA GLU A 448 39.16 11.33 35.74
C GLU A 448 40.25 10.27 35.95
N ALA A 449 39.89 9.09 36.46
CA ALA A 449 40.88 8.09 36.86
C ALA A 449 41.66 7.50 35.67
N PRO A 450 41.04 7.16 34.52
CA PRO A 450 41.75 6.65 33.36
C PRO A 450 42.68 7.71 32.74
N ALA A 451 42.22 8.97 32.63
CA ALA A 451 43.07 10.09 32.21
C ALA A 451 44.29 10.26 33.12
N LYS A 452 44.08 10.29 34.43
CA LYS A 452 45.16 10.41 35.43
C LYS A 452 46.18 9.28 35.26
N GLN A 453 45.70 8.05 35.07
CA GLN A 453 46.55 6.88 34.88
C GLN A 453 47.35 6.89 33.58
N ALA A 454 46.82 7.53 32.54
CA ALA A 454 47.51 7.81 31.29
C ALA A 454 48.35 9.11 31.33
N GLY A 455 48.46 9.79 32.47
CA GLY A 455 49.23 11.03 32.61
C GLY A 455 48.58 12.25 31.95
N PHE A 456 47.25 12.26 31.81
CA PHE A 456 46.46 13.39 31.33
C PHE A 456 45.78 14.12 32.49
N LEU A 457 45.68 15.44 32.36
CA LEU A 457 44.82 16.28 33.20
C LEU A 457 43.44 16.43 32.54
N VAL A 458 42.40 16.59 33.37
CA VAL A 458 41.04 16.87 32.92
C VAL A 458 40.57 18.15 33.60
N GLU A 459 40.03 19.10 32.83
CA GLU A 459 39.50 20.33 33.42
C GLU A 459 38.28 20.06 34.31
N PRO A 460 38.21 20.58 35.55
CA PRO A 460 37.08 20.32 36.44
C PRO A 460 35.72 20.74 35.85
N ARG A 461 35.70 21.82 35.07
CA ARG A 461 34.49 22.28 34.37
C ARG A 461 34.01 21.26 33.33
N LEU A 462 34.93 20.61 32.63
CA LEU A 462 34.60 19.56 31.65
C LEU A 462 33.93 18.38 32.36
N VAL A 463 34.49 17.94 33.49
CA VAL A 463 33.93 16.83 34.28
C VAL A 463 32.50 17.15 34.71
N ALA A 464 32.28 18.34 35.29
CA ALA A 464 30.95 18.76 35.73
C ALA A 464 29.91 18.78 34.59
N GLU A 465 30.31 19.26 33.40
CA GLU A 465 29.42 19.26 32.24
C GLU A 465 29.15 17.85 31.73
N MET A 466 30.17 17.00 31.57
CA MET A 466 30.00 15.63 31.08
C MET A 466 29.17 14.76 32.03
N VAL A 467 29.30 14.96 33.34
CA VAL A 467 28.42 14.31 34.34
C VAL A 467 26.96 14.75 34.15
N THR A 468 26.73 16.04 33.90
CA THR A 468 25.39 16.60 33.65
C THR A 468 24.81 16.07 32.35
N ASP A 469 25.55 16.16 31.24
CA ASP A 469 25.13 15.66 29.93
C ASP A 469 24.90 14.14 29.95
N PHE A 470 25.72 13.40 30.70
CA PHE A 470 25.51 11.98 30.88
C PHE A 470 24.14 11.72 31.52
N LYS A 471 23.76 12.44 32.58
CA LYS A 471 22.48 12.26 33.26
C LYS A 471 21.28 12.36 32.30
N ASP A 472 21.34 13.32 31.38
CA ASP A 472 20.27 13.62 30.42
C ASP A 472 20.33 12.78 29.13
N SER A 473 21.46 12.11 28.87
CA SER A 473 21.65 11.22 27.71
C SER A 473 21.00 9.84 27.89
N LEU A 474 20.52 9.25 26.80
CA LEU A 474 19.99 7.87 26.77
C LEU A 474 21.05 6.81 26.37
N GLY A 475 22.08 7.19 25.60
CA GLY A 475 23.06 6.24 25.05
C GLY A 475 24.15 5.71 26.00
N GLY A 476 24.09 6.04 27.29
CA GLY A 476 24.88 5.40 28.35
C GLY A 476 26.40 5.58 28.25
N LEU A 477 27.15 4.68 28.87
CA LEU A 477 28.62 4.73 28.97
C LEU A 477 29.37 4.77 27.63
N PRO A 478 28.93 4.05 26.57
CA PRO A 478 29.62 4.06 25.28
C PRO A 478 29.69 5.46 24.64
N LEU A 479 28.67 6.29 24.83
CA LEU A 479 28.71 7.68 24.38
C LEU A 479 29.75 8.50 25.14
N LEU A 480 29.79 8.33 26.46
CA LEU A 480 30.76 9.01 27.31
C LEU A 480 32.19 8.63 26.92
N GLU A 481 32.46 7.33 26.78
CA GLU A 481 33.74 6.78 26.33
C GLU A 481 34.13 7.32 24.94
N PHE A 482 33.18 7.40 24.00
CA PHE A 482 33.43 7.98 22.67
C PHE A 482 33.83 9.46 22.74
N ALA A 483 33.11 10.25 23.55
CA ALA A 483 33.45 11.66 23.76
C ALA A 483 34.84 11.81 24.38
N LEU A 484 35.16 11.00 25.39
CA LEU A 484 36.46 10.99 26.06
C LEU A 484 37.59 10.55 25.14
N THR A 485 37.40 9.53 24.29
CA THR A 485 38.37 9.13 23.26
C THR A 485 38.63 10.28 22.29
N THR A 486 37.57 10.95 21.80
CA THR A 486 37.70 12.07 20.85
C THR A 486 38.41 13.28 21.49
N LEU A 487 38.11 13.56 22.76
CA LEU A 487 38.79 14.61 23.54
C LEU A 487 40.25 14.27 23.80
N TRP A 488 40.56 13.01 24.11
CA TRP A 488 41.93 12.54 24.31
C TRP A 488 42.76 12.71 23.03
N GLU A 489 42.20 12.35 21.86
CA GLU A 489 42.87 12.55 20.57
C GLU A 489 43.20 14.05 20.35
N LYS A 490 42.26 14.94 20.68
CA LYS A 490 42.44 16.39 20.56
C LYS A 490 43.45 16.96 21.58
N GLY A 491 43.43 16.47 22.81
CA GLY A 491 44.26 16.90 23.93
C GLY A 491 45.63 16.24 24.01
N LYS A 492 45.97 15.37 23.05
CA LYS A 492 47.20 14.55 23.07
C LYS A 492 48.49 15.38 23.13
N ALA A 493 48.53 16.51 22.42
CA ALA A 493 49.73 17.33 22.28
C ALA A 493 50.21 17.97 23.60
N ASP A 494 49.29 18.28 24.51
CA ASP A 494 49.59 18.96 25.77
C ASP A 494 49.01 18.25 27.01
N ARG A 495 48.56 17.00 26.83
CA ARG A 495 48.07 16.09 27.87
C ARG A 495 46.94 16.69 28.73
N LEU A 496 46.02 17.43 28.10
CA LEU A 496 44.91 18.09 28.79
C LEU A 496 43.59 17.93 28.01
N LEU A 497 42.56 17.40 28.69
CA LEU A 497 41.19 17.35 28.19
C LEU A 497 40.46 18.64 28.61
N ARG A 498 40.03 19.43 27.62
CA ARG A 498 39.48 20.78 27.83
C ARG A 498 37.98 20.87 27.62
N TYR A 499 37.34 21.74 28.38
CA TYR A 499 35.94 22.13 28.15
C TYR A 499 35.75 22.86 26.81
N ALA A 500 36.71 23.70 26.41
CA ALA A 500 36.63 24.41 25.12
C ALA A 500 36.60 23.44 23.93
N ASP A 501 37.45 22.40 23.95
CA ASP A 501 37.46 21.36 22.91
C ASP A 501 36.14 20.57 22.90
N TYR A 502 35.59 20.27 24.08
CA TYR A 502 34.30 19.61 24.23
C TYR A 502 33.14 20.41 23.62
N GLN A 503 33.09 21.71 23.86
CA GLN A 503 32.07 22.58 23.28
C GLN A 503 32.18 22.65 21.75
N VAL A 504 33.40 22.74 21.21
CA VAL A 504 33.65 22.79 19.76
C VAL A 504 33.29 21.46 19.11
N LEU A 505 33.73 20.33 19.65
CA LEU A 505 33.44 19.00 19.12
C LEU A 505 31.94 18.67 19.16
N GLY A 506 31.27 19.06 20.25
CA GLY A 506 29.85 18.81 20.46
C GLY A 506 28.92 19.84 19.84
N GLU A 507 29.42 20.97 19.32
CA GLU A 507 28.62 22.12 18.86
C GLU A 507 27.52 22.54 19.87
N ASN A 508 27.86 22.57 21.16
CA ASN A 508 26.94 22.82 22.28
C ASN A 508 25.79 21.81 22.46
N LYS A 509 25.90 20.60 21.88
CA LYS A 509 24.96 19.48 22.12
C LYS A 509 25.55 18.39 23.02
N GLY A 510 26.64 18.71 23.72
CA GLY A 510 27.30 17.82 24.67
C GLY A 510 27.80 16.51 24.05
N ILE A 511 27.78 15.44 24.85
CA ILE A 511 28.24 14.10 24.48
C ILE A 511 27.55 13.59 23.21
N ASN A 512 26.23 13.83 23.08
CA ASN A 512 25.44 13.39 21.92
C ASN A 512 25.91 14.08 20.63
N GLY A 513 26.24 15.37 20.73
CA GLY A 513 26.75 16.16 19.61
C GLY A 513 28.04 15.60 19.03
N ILE A 514 28.97 15.16 19.91
CA ILE A 514 30.29 14.67 19.50
C ILE A 514 30.17 13.43 18.62
N LEU A 515 29.36 12.43 19.03
CA LEU A 515 29.16 11.22 18.22
C LEU A 515 28.53 11.57 16.86
N ASN A 516 27.46 12.37 16.87
CA ASN A 516 26.77 12.77 15.64
C ASN A 516 27.72 13.48 14.66
N ASN A 517 28.49 14.44 15.16
CA ASN A 517 29.38 15.27 14.35
C ASN A 517 30.53 14.44 13.81
N LYS A 518 31.17 13.62 14.64
CA LYS A 518 32.29 12.77 14.22
C LYS A 518 31.84 11.68 13.23
N ALA A 519 30.71 11.01 13.48
CA ALA A 519 30.17 10.03 12.54
C ALA A 519 29.82 10.67 11.19
N THR A 520 29.25 11.88 11.20
CA THR A 520 28.92 12.64 9.98
C THR A 520 30.17 13.11 9.25
N GLU A 521 31.19 13.58 9.96
CA GLU A 521 32.50 13.94 9.39
C GLU A 521 33.15 12.74 8.69
N LEU A 522 33.22 11.59 9.37
CA LEU A 522 33.78 10.35 8.86
C LEU A 522 33.00 9.85 7.64
N TYR A 523 31.67 9.88 7.69
CA TYR A 523 30.82 9.57 6.54
C TYR A 523 31.08 10.51 5.35
N ASN A 524 31.25 11.81 5.61
CA ASN A 524 31.51 12.77 4.56
C ASN A 524 32.87 12.56 3.88
N ARG A 525 33.83 11.92 4.57
CA ARG A 525 35.22 11.73 4.13
C ARG A 525 35.65 10.25 4.02
N LEU A 526 34.73 9.32 3.78
CA LEU A 526 34.99 7.86 3.78
C LEU A 526 36.21 7.42 2.99
N LEU A 527 36.35 7.90 1.74
CA LEU A 527 37.46 7.54 0.85
C LEU A 527 38.36 8.75 0.55
N ILE A 528 38.45 9.69 1.48
CA ILE A 528 39.29 10.88 1.39
C ILE A 528 40.40 10.78 2.43
N GLU A 529 41.65 10.97 2.00
CA GLU A 529 42.81 10.99 2.90
C GLU A 529 42.71 12.16 3.91
N GLU A 530 43.14 11.92 5.15
CA GLU A 530 42.98 12.89 6.27
C GLU A 530 43.64 14.24 5.98
N ASP A 531 44.80 14.25 5.30
CA ASP A 531 45.59 15.46 5.02
C ASP A 531 45.07 16.28 3.83
N LYS A 532 44.16 15.73 3.02
CA LYS A 532 43.63 16.41 1.83
C LYS A 532 42.39 17.25 2.15
N LYS A 533 42.45 18.54 1.82
CA LYS A 533 41.30 19.46 1.88
C LYS A 533 40.34 19.23 0.72
N GLU A 534 39.06 19.45 0.98
CA GLU A 534 37.96 19.22 0.02
C GLU A 534 38.09 20.05 -1.27
N GLU A 535 38.69 21.24 -1.16
CA GLU A 535 39.00 22.15 -2.27
C GLU A 535 40.03 21.57 -3.25
N ASN A 536 40.89 20.66 -2.79
CA ASN A 536 42.00 20.08 -3.56
C ASN A 536 41.67 18.68 -4.14
N LEU A 537 40.45 18.18 -3.94
CA LEU A 537 40.02 16.88 -4.46
C LEU A 537 39.72 16.96 -5.96
N SER A 538 40.24 16.00 -6.72
CA SER A 538 39.87 15.83 -8.13
C SER A 538 38.39 15.48 -8.29
N SER A 539 37.83 15.76 -9.47
CA SER A 539 36.43 15.41 -9.79
C SER A 539 36.16 13.90 -9.65
N GLU A 540 37.15 13.06 -9.98
CA GLU A 540 37.06 11.60 -9.86
C GLU A 540 37.02 11.14 -8.40
N GLU A 541 37.86 11.71 -7.52
CA GLU A 541 37.84 11.41 -6.08
C GLU A 541 36.51 11.82 -5.44
N LYS A 542 35.97 12.99 -5.81
CA LYS A 542 34.66 13.46 -5.33
C LYS A 542 33.54 12.51 -5.75
N GLU A 543 33.53 12.10 -7.02
CA GLU A 543 32.54 11.15 -7.53
C GLU A 543 32.66 9.77 -6.85
N LYS A 544 33.88 9.29 -6.63
CA LYS A 544 34.14 8.02 -5.94
C LYS A 544 33.63 8.06 -4.49
N ASN A 545 33.91 9.14 -3.76
CA ASN A 545 33.45 9.32 -2.38
C ASN A 545 31.92 9.42 -2.28
N GLU A 546 31.25 10.11 -3.22
CA GLU A 546 29.78 10.16 -3.27
C GLU A 546 29.13 8.79 -3.55
N LYS A 547 29.77 7.94 -4.37
CA LYS A 547 29.35 6.54 -4.54
C LYS A 547 29.55 5.73 -3.26
N ALA A 548 30.68 5.90 -2.58
CA ALA A 548 30.98 5.24 -1.31
C ALA A 548 29.97 5.59 -0.21
N LYS A 549 29.56 6.86 -0.12
CA LYS A 549 28.51 7.32 0.80
C LYS A 549 27.19 6.55 0.63
N LYS A 550 26.73 6.36 -0.61
CA LYS A 550 25.52 5.56 -0.90
C LYS A 550 25.66 4.09 -0.53
N ILE A 551 26.85 3.53 -0.71
CA ILE A 551 27.17 2.17 -0.25
C ILE A 551 27.13 2.10 1.28
N ALA A 552 27.72 3.07 1.97
CA ALA A 552 27.73 3.12 3.44
C ALA A 552 26.32 3.22 4.02
N GLU A 553 25.48 4.11 3.49
CA GLU A 553 24.06 4.21 3.85
C GLU A 553 23.38 2.83 3.75
N ARG A 554 23.61 2.11 2.63
CA ARG A 554 23.04 0.78 2.45
C ARG A 554 23.54 -0.24 3.48
N ILE A 555 24.84 -0.24 3.76
CA ILE A 555 25.43 -1.15 4.76
C ILE A 555 24.81 -0.92 6.13
N PHE A 556 24.66 0.35 6.57
CA PHE A 556 24.04 0.64 7.86
C PHE A 556 22.59 0.18 7.94
N LEU A 557 21.79 0.40 6.88
CA LEU A 557 20.38 -0.03 6.87
C LEU A 557 20.20 -1.56 6.92
N GLU A 558 21.16 -2.33 6.41
CA GLU A 558 21.14 -3.80 6.53
C GLU A 558 21.52 -4.31 7.93
N LEU A 559 22.33 -3.53 8.67
CA LEU A 559 22.82 -3.85 10.01
C LEU A 559 21.89 -3.42 11.16
N ILE A 560 20.63 -3.05 10.87
CA ILE A 560 19.66 -2.58 11.87
C ILE A 560 18.44 -3.49 11.91
N ALA A 561 18.02 -3.95 13.07
CA ALA A 561 16.73 -4.58 13.30
C ALA A 561 15.67 -3.50 13.55
N LEU A 562 14.59 -3.52 12.75
CA LEU A 562 13.48 -2.57 12.91
C LEU A 562 12.64 -3.01 14.11
N GLY A 563 12.46 -2.11 15.08
CA GLY A 563 11.58 -2.34 16.22
C GLY A 563 10.12 -2.15 15.83
N GLU A 564 9.28 -3.18 16.00
CA GLU A 564 7.82 -3.05 15.83
C GLU A 564 7.21 -2.36 17.06
N GLY A 565 7.39 -1.04 17.17
CA GLY A 565 6.96 -0.24 18.33
C GLY A 565 7.94 -0.26 19.52
N ARG A 566 9.15 -0.79 19.32
CA ARG A 566 10.29 -0.72 20.24
C ARG A 566 11.43 0.10 19.60
N VAL A 567 12.46 0.42 20.37
CA VAL A 567 13.67 1.09 19.85
C VAL A 567 14.33 0.19 18.80
N ASP A 568 14.78 0.78 17.69
CA ASP A 568 15.54 0.06 16.67
C ASP A 568 16.89 -0.39 17.26
N THR A 569 17.28 -1.63 17.01
CA THR A 569 18.52 -2.21 17.57
C THR A 569 19.47 -2.60 16.46
N ARG A 570 20.75 -2.81 16.76
CA ARG A 570 21.65 -3.43 15.77
C ARG A 570 21.21 -4.87 15.44
N ARG A 571 21.58 -5.32 14.24
CA ARG A 571 21.41 -6.68 13.73
C ARG A 571 22.75 -7.19 13.23
N GLN A 572 23.05 -8.44 13.54
CA GLN A 572 24.21 -9.13 13.02
C GLN A 572 23.95 -9.71 11.63
N VAL A 573 24.86 -9.44 10.69
CA VAL A 573 24.81 -9.93 9.30
C VAL A 573 26.13 -10.58 8.93
N GLN A 574 26.11 -11.61 8.10
CA GLN A 574 27.34 -12.22 7.58
C GLN A 574 28.08 -11.24 6.67
N LYS A 575 29.40 -11.19 6.78
CA LYS A 575 30.24 -10.30 5.97
C LYS A 575 30.03 -10.55 4.48
N ASP A 576 29.98 -11.82 4.08
CA ASP A 576 29.82 -12.20 2.67
C ASP A 576 28.44 -11.78 2.12
N ASP A 577 27.38 -11.85 2.94
CA ASP A 577 26.04 -11.36 2.57
C ASP A 577 26.03 -9.84 2.34
N LEU A 578 26.80 -9.07 3.14
CA LEU A 578 26.94 -7.62 2.97
C LEU A 578 27.75 -7.24 1.74
N LEU A 579 28.82 -7.98 1.44
CA LEU A 579 29.63 -7.74 0.24
C LEU A 579 28.89 -8.20 -1.04
N ALA A 580 28.09 -9.26 -0.94
CA ALA A 580 27.26 -9.77 -2.04
C ALA A 580 25.97 -8.96 -2.27
N LEU A 581 25.78 -7.81 -1.61
CA LEU A 581 24.64 -6.92 -1.89
C LEU A 581 24.62 -6.57 -3.38
N SER A 582 23.47 -6.79 -4.03
CA SER A 582 23.26 -6.48 -5.46
C SER A 582 23.13 -4.97 -5.69
N LEU A 583 24.22 -4.25 -5.45
CA LEU A 583 24.31 -2.81 -5.63
C LEU A 583 24.79 -2.47 -7.05
N PRO A 584 24.38 -1.32 -7.62
CA PRO A 584 24.84 -0.85 -8.92
C PRO A 584 26.26 -0.26 -8.85
N TYR A 585 27.15 -0.88 -8.08
CA TYR A 585 28.52 -0.42 -7.84
C TYR A 585 29.52 -1.57 -7.99
N PRO A 586 30.78 -1.29 -8.39
CA PRO A 586 31.82 -2.30 -8.46
C PRO A 586 32.09 -2.94 -7.09
N GLN A 587 32.32 -4.26 -7.05
CA GLN A 587 32.62 -4.99 -5.81
C GLN A 587 33.83 -4.43 -5.05
N SER A 588 34.88 -4.00 -5.76
CA SER A 588 36.05 -3.36 -5.15
C SER A 588 35.70 -2.10 -4.35
N LEU A 589 34.74 -1.29 -4.83
CA LEU A 589 34.31 -0.08 -4.13
C LEU A 589 33.49 -0.41 -2.88
N ILE A 590 32.72 -1.50 -2.92
CA ILE A 590 31.96 -1.99 -1.75
C ILE A 590 32.92 -2.43 -0.65
N GLU A 591 33.93 -3.24 -1.00
CA GLU A 591 34.97 -3.68 -0.07
C GLU A 591 35.79 -2.51 0.49
N GLU A 592 36.20 -1.55 -0.35
CA GLU A 592 36.90 -0.34 0.11
C GLU A 592 36.05 0.48 1.10
N THR A 593 34.76 0.68 0.79
CA THR A 593 33.83 1.41 1.67
C THR A 593 33.65 0.67 2.99
N PHE A 594 33.45 -0.65 2.94
CA PHE A 594 33.34 -1.48 4.13
C PHE A 594 34.59 -1.37 5.02
N ASN A 595 35.78 -1.47 4.42
CA ASN A 595 37.04 -1.37 5.14
C ASN A 595 37.24 0.04 5.75
N ALA A 596 36.82 1.10 5.06
CA ALA A 596 36.85 2.46 5.60
C ALA A 596 35.94 2.61 6.83
N LEU A 597 34.71 2.08 6.77
CA LEU A 597 33.78 2.09 7.90
C LEU A 597 34.28 1.28 9.10
N ALA A 598 34.90 0.12 8.85
CA ALA A 598 35.51 -0.70 9.88
C ALA A 598 36.74 -0.01 10.50
N LYS A 599 37.60 0.61 9.67
CA LYS A 599 38.77 1.39 10.12
C LYS A 599 38.36 2.62 10.95
N ALA A 600 37.24 3.24 10.60
CA ALA A 600 36.64 4.35 11.33
C ALA A 600 35.89 3.92 12.60
N TYR A 601 35.93 2.62 12.96
CA TYR A 601 35.27 2.04 14.13
C TYR A 601 33.76 2.25 14.19
N LEU A 602 33.11 2.48 13.05
CA LEU A 602 31.64 2.54 12.98
C LEU A 602 31.02 1.14 12.86
N LEU A 603 31.81 0.18 12.37
CA LEU A 603 31.44 -1.23 12.24
C LEU A 603 32.38 -2.13 13.04
N VAL A 604 31.83 -3.18 13.63
CA VAL A 604 32.57 -4.24 14.31
C VAL A 604 32.46 -5.52 13.50
N VAL A 605 33.60 -6.17 13.26
CA VAL A 605 33.69 -7.44 12.55
C VAL A 605 34.14 -8.51 13.51
N ASP A 606 33.23 -9.43 13.85
CA ASP A 606 33.49 -10.55 14.74
C ASP A 606 33.65 -11.82 13.91
N LYS A 607 34.74 -12.56 14.11
CA LYS A 607 34.91 -13.91 13.57
C LYS A 607 34.99 -14.91 14.72
N PRO A 608 33.85 -15.49 15.14
CA PRO A 608 33.84 -16.51 16.18
C PRO A 608 34.75 -17.69 15.79
N LYS A 609 35.56 -18.19 16.73
CA LYS A 609 36.37 -19.38 16.50
C LYS A 609 35.45 -20.55 16.11
N GLY A 610 35.79 -21.26 15.03
CA GLY A 610 35.04 -22.42 14.54
C GLY A 610 33.83 -22.10 13.65
N GLU A 611 33.57 -20.82 13.35
CA GLU A 611 32.68 -20.44 12.26
C GLU A 611 33.48 -20.17 10.97
N PRO A 612 33.02 -20.66 9.81
CA PRO A 612 33.69 -20.42 8.53
C PRO A 612 33.56 -18.96 8.07
N PHE A 613 32.60 -18.21 8.60
CA PHE A 613 32.24 -16.86 8.16
C PHE A 613 32.48 -15.82 9.26
N ALA A 614 32.75 -14.58 8.86
CA ALA A 614 32.78 -13.43 9.75
C ALA A 614 31.40 -12.75 9.78
N PHE A 615 31.06 -12.18 10.93
CA PHE A 615 29.85 -11.41 11.14
C PHE A 615 30.17 -9.94 11.34
N VAL A 616 29.24 -9.07 10.95
CA VAL A 616 29.36 -7.62 11.00
C VAL A 616 28.21 -7.06 11.80
N ASN A 617 28.52 -6.07 12.64
CA ASN A 617 27.58 -5.30 13.45
C ASN A 617 27.91 -3.80 13.36
N ILE A 618 26.93 -2.96 13.68
CA ILE A 618 27.20 -1.57 14.09
C ILE A 618 27.97 -1.61 15.42
N ALA A 619 28.96 -0.75 15.58
CA ALA A 619 29.80 -0.71 16.77
C ALA A 619 28.98 -0.61 18.07
N HIS A 620 27.97 0.26 18.09
CA HIS A 620 27.05 0.39 19.22
C HIS A 620 25.67 0.93 18.80
N ASP A 621 24.62 0.59 19.56
CA ASP A 621 23.25 1.12 19.37
C ASP A 621 23.18 2.66 19.46
N ALA A 622 24.17 3.27 20.14
CA ALA A 622 24.28 4.72 20.28
C ALA A 622 24.39 5.44 18.92
N LEU A 623 24.95 4.79 17.89
CA LEU A 623 24.95 5.32 16.53
C LEU A 623 23.53 5.39 15.96
N ILE A 624 22.68 4.41 16.24
CA ILE A 624 21.28 4.38 15.77
C ILE A 624 20.47 5.48 16.46
N GLU A 625 20.70 5.69 17.75
CA GLU A 625 19.93 6.65 18.57
C GLU A 625 20.36 8.11 18.41
N HIS A 626 21.63 8.39 18.10
CA HIS A 626 22.18 9.75 18.16
C HIS A 626 22.75 10.26 16.83
N TRP A 627 22.95 9.40 15.83
CA TRP A 627 23.38 9.86 14.53
C TRP A 627 22.20 10.28 13.66
N SER A 628 21.96 11.58 13.59
CA SER A 628 20.80 12.17 12.89
C SER A 628 20.67 11.76 11.42
N LEU A 629 21.81 11.54 10.74
CA LEU A 629 21.82 11.12 9.35
C LEU A 629 21.32 9.66 9.19
N LEU A 630 21.75 8.77 10.09
CA LEU A 630 21.30 7.38 10.12
C LEU A 630 19.81 7.27 10.45
N GLN A 631 19.32 8.06 11.41
CA GLN A 631 17.89 8.15 11.72
C GLN A 631 17.08 8.60 10.51
N LYS A 632 17.56 9.64 9.81
CA LYS A 632 16.92 10.10 8.58
C LYS A 632 16.85 9.01 7.52
N TRP A 633 17.92 8.24 7.31
CA TRP A 633 17.91 7.13 6.35
C TRP A 633 16.91 6.03 6.74
N LEU A 634 16.84 5.69 8.02
CA LEU A 634 15.90 4.72 8.56
C LEU A 634 14.46 5.18 8.38
N ASP A 635 14.14 6.42 8.76
CA ASP A 635 12.79 6.97 8.64
C ASP A 635 12.33 7.02 7.17
N GLN A 636 13.22 7.39 6.26
CA GLN A 636 12.94 7.44 4.83
C GLN A 636 12.79 6.08 4.17
N SER A 637 13.39 5.03 4.75
CA SER A 637 13.47 3.69 4.16
C SER A 637 12.70 2.63 4.95
N ARG A 638 11.96 3.00 6.01
CA ARG A 638 11.42 2.04 6.98
C ARG A 638 10.44 1.05 6.37
N GLU A 639 9.45 1.55 5.63
CA GLU A 639 8.45 0.71 4.94
C GLU A 639 9.12 -0.14 3.85
N ASP A 640 10.05 0.45 3.09
CA ASP A 640 10.80 -0.23 2.04
C ASP A 640 11.66 -1.37 2.60
N LEU A 641 12.31 -1.17 3.75
CA LEU A 641 13.10 -2.19 4.45
C LEU A 641 12.22 -3.29 5.04
N LYS A 642 11.04 -2.96 5.56
CA LYS A 642 10.09 -3.96 6.07
C LYS A 642 9.64 -4.90 4.95
N LEU A 643 9.23 -4.34 3.81
CA LEU A 643 8.82 -5.12 2.65
C LEU A 643 9.98 -5.93 2.06
N GLN A 644 11.17 -5.34 1.98
CA GLN A 644 12.40 -6.03 1.56
C GLN A 644 12.66 -7.30 2.36
N ARG A 645 12.59 -7.19 3.70
CA ARG A 645 12.89 -8.29 4.62
C ARG A 645 11.86 -9.40 4.50
N GLN A 646 10.57 -9.05 4.43
CA GLN A 646 9.50 -10.02 4.21
C GLN A 646 9.69 -10.82 2.92
N ILE A 647 10.10 -10.16 1.83
CA ILE A 647 10.37 -10.83 0.55
C ILE A 647 11.61 -11.72 0.68
N ASN A 648 12.71 -11.23 1.25
CA ASN A 648 13.95 -11.99 1.40
C ASN A 648 13.81 -13.20 2.34
N GLU A 649 13.09 -13.06 3.45
CA GLU A 649 12.77 -14.18 4.35
C GLU A 649 11.86 -15.19 3.66
N GLY A 650 10.85 -14.72 2.94
CA GLY A 650 10.01 -15.56 2.10
C GLY A 650 10.80 -16.33 1.06
N ALA A 651 11.78 -15.67 0.41
CA ALA A 651 12.65 -16.25 -0.58
C ALA A 651 13.59 -17.32 0.01
N LYS A 652 14.17 -17.07 1.19
CA LYS A 652 14.96 -18.07 1.93
C LYS A 652 14.12 -19.29 2.29
N ALA A 653 12.88 -19.08 2.77
CA ALA A 653 11.97 -20.17 3.11
C ALA A 653 11.53 -20.96 1.85
N TRP A 654 11.30 -20.29 0.72
CA TRP A 654 11.00 -20.95 -0.56
C TRP A 654 12.17 -21.80 -1.06
N LYS A 655 13.40 -21.26 -1.01
CA LYS A 655 14.61 -22.00 -1.41
C LYS A 655 14.87 -23.21 -0.52
N ALA A 656 14.44 -23.14 0.75
CA ALA A 656 14.44 -24.27 1.69
C ALA A 656 13.25 -25.24 1.53
N GLY A 657 12.36 -25.02 0.54
CA GLY A 657 11.17 -25.84 0.29
C GLY A 657 10.05 -25.68 1.32
N LYS A 658 10.12 -24.66 2.20
CA LYS A 658 9.16 -24.42 3.29
C LYS A 658 8.07 -23.39 2.94
N LYS A 659 8.17 -22.72 1.78
CA LYS A 659 7.22 -21.71 1.34
C LYS A 659 6.93 -21.86 -0.15
N ALA A 660 5.69 -21.64 -0.55
CA ALA A 660 5.29 -21.61 -1.96
C ALA A 660 5.69 -20.28 -2.63
N LEU A 661 5.60 -20.23 -3.96
CA LEU A 661 5.75 -18.99 -4.74
C LEU A 661 4.68 -17.96 -4.37
N LEU A 662 5.00 -16.68 -4.56
CA LEU A 662 4.08 -15.58 -4.28
C LEU A 662 2.92 -15.59 -5.29
N VAL A 663 1.71 -15.30 -4.81
CA VAL A 663 0.49 -15.22 -5.63
C VAL A 663 -0.36 -14.01 -5.25
N GLY A 664 -1.22 -13.57 -6.17
CA GLY A 664 -2.20 -12.50 -5.90
C GLY A 664 -1.56 -11.20 -5.40
N VAL A 665 -2.05 -10.71 -4.26
CA VAL A 665 -1.62 -9.43 -3.66
C VAL A 665 -0.15 -9.44 -3.24
N ASP A 666 0.36 -10.56 -2.75
CA ASP A 666 1.76 -10.65 -2.30
C ASP A 666 2.73 -10.60 -3.48
N LEU A 667 2.38 -11.21 -4.62
CA LEU A 667 3.14 -11.07 -5.85
C LEU A 667 3.07 -9.64 -6.38
N ALA A 668 1.88 -9.04 -6.45
CA ALA A 668 1.72 -7.67 -6.92
C ALA A 668 2.54 -6.65 -6.09
N ARG A 669 2.58 -6.82 -4.77
CA ARG A 669 3.43 -6.00 -3.87
C ARG A 669 4.92 -6.21 -4.14
N ALA A 670 5.35 -7.45 -4.35
CA ALA A 670 6.75 -7.75 -4.65
C ALA A 670 7.19 -7.27 -6.05
N GLU A 671 6.26 -7.23 -7.02
CA GLU A 671 6.47 -6.66 -8.35
C GLU A 671 6.57 -5.14 -8.31
N ASP A 672 5.65 -4.48 -7.59
CA ASP A 672 5.73 -3.04 -7.35
C ASP A 672 7.06 -2.69 -6.70
N TYR A 673 7.48 -3.45 -5.69
CA TYR A 673 8.80 -3.29 -5.06
C TYR A 673 9.96 -3.37 -6.07
N LEU A 674 9.96 -4.37 -6.96
CA LEU A 674 10.95 -4.50 -8.04
C LEU A 674 10.86 -3.40 -9.11
N GLY A 675 9.74 -2.69 -9.21
CA GLY A 675 9.56 -1.58 -10.15
C GLY A 675 10.02 -0.23 -9.60
N THR A 676 9.65 0.08 -8.36
CA THR A 676 9.70 1.44 -7.79
C THR A 676 10.70 1.60 -6.65
N HIS A 677 10.89 0.57 -5.81
CA HIS A 677 11.64 0.66 -4.55
C HIS A 677 13.04 -0.01 -4.60
N TRP A 678 13.27 -0.95 -5.52
CA TRP A 678 14.51 -1.73 -5.59
C TRP A 678 15.79 -0.89 -5.77
N LYS A 679 15.68 0.30 -6.37
CA LYS A 679 16.82 1.22 -6.55
C LYS A 679 17.27 1.85 -5.25
N LYS A 680 16.36 2.01 -4.28
CA LYS A 680 16.65 2.54 -2.94
C LYS A 680 17.08 1.42 -2.00
N VAL A 681 16.36 0.30 -2.02
CA VAL A 681 16.59 -0.85 -1.15
C VAL A 681 16.58 -2.13 -2.00
N PRO A 682 17.74 -2.62 -2.49
CA PRO A 682 17.78 -3.84 -3.30
C PRO A 682 17.41 -5.11 -2.52
N LEU A 683 16.71 -6.02 -3.20
CA LEU A 683 16.50 -7.40 -2.75
C LEU A 683 17.81 -8.20 -2.79
N SER A 684 17.88 -9.29 -2.03
CA SER A 684 18.93 -10.29 -2.20
C SER A 684 18.78 -10.98 -3.57
N GLU A 685 19.86 -11.59 -4.08
CA GLU A 685 19.82 -12.35 -5.33
C GLU A 685 18.71 -13.42 -5.30
N VAL A 686 18.59 -14.13 -4.18
CA VAL A 686 17.53 -15.13 -3.94
C VAL A 686 16.14 -14.48 -3.89
N GLY A 687 16.03 -13.27 -3.34
CA GLY A 687 14.79 -12.49 -3.36
C GLY A 687 14.34 -12.13 -4.77
N VAL A 688 15.26 -11.67 -5.62
CA VAL A 688 14.98 -11.39 -7.03
C VAL A 688 14.58 -12.66 -7.78
N GLU A 689 15.29 -13.77 -7.54
CA GLU A 689 14.97 -15.09 -8.11
C GLU A 689 13.56 -15.54 -7.70
N PHE A 690 13.18 -15.37 -6.43
CA PHE A 690 11.88 -15.76 -5.88
C PHE A 690 10.72 -15.00 -6.54
N VAL A 691 10.85 -13.68 -6.69
CA VAL A 691 9.82 -12.87 -7.36
C VAL A 691 9.73 -13.25 -8.84
N LYS A 692 10.86 -13.35 -9.55
CA LYS A 692 10.87 -13.75 -10.98
C LYS A 692 10.26 -15.14 -11.20
N SER A 693 10.54 -16.08 -10.31
CA SER A 693 9.97 -17.43 -10.35
C SER A 693 8.45 -17.41 -10.13
N SER A 694 8.00 -16.56 -9.21
CA SER A 694 6.57 -16.33 -8.95
C SER A 694 5.86 -15.68 -10.15
N GLN A 695 6.49 -14.71 -10.81
CA GLN A 695 5.98 -14.11 -12.06
C GLN A 695 5.82 -15.15 -13.16
N LYS A 696 6.84 -15.97 -13.38
CA LYS A 696 6.84 -17.01 -14.41
C LYS A 696 5.73 -18.03 -14.17
N GLU A 697 5.48 -18.41 -12.92
CA GLU A 697 4.40 -19.35 -12.58
C GLU A 697 3.02 -18.72 -12.77
N ARG A 698 2.81 -17.45 -12.36
CA ARG A 698 1.56 -16.73 -12.66
C ARG A 698 1.29 -16.69 -14.16
N ASP A 699 2.29 -16.29 -14.95
CA ASP A 699 2.12 -16.14 -16.40
C ASP A 699 1.84 -17.49 -17.08
N ARG A 700 2.41 -18.58 -16.56
CA ARG A 700 2.09 -19.95 -16.96
C ARG A 700 0.63 -20.29 -16.64
N VAL A 701 0.17 -20.08 -15.40
CA VAL A 701 -1.20 -20.38 -14.98
C VAL A 701 -2.22 -19.56 -15.79
N LEU A 702 -1.96 -18.27 -16.01
CA LEU A 702 -2.83 -17.41 -16.84
C LEU A 702 -2.90 -17.89 -18.29
N LYS A 703 -1.79 -18.42 -18.83
CA LYS A 703 -1.78 -19.00 -20.18
C LYS A 703 -2.60 -20.29 -20.23
N GLU A 704 -2.41 -21.19 -19.27
CA GLU A 704 -3.17 -22.45 -19.18
C GLU A 704 -4.68 -22.17 -19.00
N GLU A 705 -5.06 -21.16 -18.21
CA GLU A 705 -6.46 -20.78 -18.02
C GLU A 705 -7.09 -20.14 -19.26
N LYS A 706 -6.35 -19.30 -19.99
CA LYS A 706 -6.80 -18.79 -21.31
C LYS A 706 -7.01 -19.92 -22.30
N GLU A 707 -6.05 -20.84 -22.41
CA GLU A 707 -6.18 -22.01 -23.29
C GLU A 707 -7.37 -22.88 -22.89
N ARG A 708 -7.65 -23.02 -21.59
CA ARG A 708 -8.83 -23.74 -21.08
C ARG A 708 -10.12 -23.01 -21.45
N GLN A 709 -10.21 -21.70 -21.25
CA GLN A 709 -11.38 -20.89 -21.62
C GLN A 709 -11.63 -20.93 -23.13
N GLU A 710 -10.58 -20.90 -23.95
CA GLU A 710 -10.71 -21.04 -25.40
C GLU A 710 -11.23 -22.43 -25.79
N ARG A 711 -10.77 -23.51 -25.13
CA ARG A 711 -11.31 -24.87 -25.33
C ARG A 711 -12.78 -24.97 -24.93
N GLU A 712 -13.15 -24.42 -23.77
CA GLU A 712 -14.54 -24.41 -23.29
C GLU A 712 -15.45 -23.59 -24.22
N LEU A 713 -14.99 -22.43 -24.70
CA LEU A 713 -15.71 -21.62 -25.67
C LEU A 713 -15.88 -22.34 -27.01
N THR A 714 -14.84 -23.03 -27.49
CA THR A 714 -14.88 -23.80 -28.73
C THR A 714 -15.84 -24.98 -28.61
N ALA A 715 -15.82 -25.70 -27.50
CA ALA A 715 -16.76 -26.78 -27.22
C ALA A 715 -18.21 -26.27 -27.12
N ALA A 716 -18.43 -25.12 -26.48
CA ALA A 716 -19.75 -24.49 -26.40
C ALA A 716 -20.29 -24.07 -27.77
N LYS A 717 -19.44 -23.54 -28.65
CA LYS A 717 -19.81 -23.20 -30.03
C LYS A 717 -20.21 -24.45 -30.84
N GLN A 718 -19.43 -25.52 -30.75
CA GLN A 718 -19.76 -26.79 -31.41
C GLN A 718 -21.09 -27.37 -30.93
N LEU A 719 -21.34 -27.33 -29.61
CA LEU A 719 -22.60 -27.80 -29.03
C LEU A 719 -23.80 -26.94 -29.47
N ALA A 720 -23.60 -25.63 -29.62
CA ALA A 720 -24.63 -24.72 -30.12
C ALA A 720 -24.96 -24.99 -31.60
N GLU A 721 -23.95 -25.16 -32.45
CA GLU A 721 -24.12 -25.52 -33.87
C GLU A 721 -24.85 -26.86 -34.05
N GLU A 722 -24.50 -27.89 -33.26
CA GLU A 722 -25.22 -29.16 -33.24
C GLU A 722 -26.70 -29.01 -32.82
N SER A 723 -26.96 -28.15 -31.82
CA SER A 723 -28.33 -27.90 -31.34
C SER A 723 -29.20 -27.19 -32.38
N GLU A 724 -28.62 -26.28 -33.17
CA GLU A 724 -29.31 -25.61 -34.28
C GLU A 724 -29.60 -26.56 -35.44
N ALA A 725 -28.67 -27.45 -35.78
CA ALA A 725 -28.86 -28.47 -36.82
C ALA A 725 -30.06 -29.39 -36.48
N ARG A 726 -30.15 -29.87 -35.23
CA ARG A 726 -31.28 -30.71 -34.78
C ARG A 726 -32.63 -29.98 -34.82
N ARG A 727 -32.66 -28.68 -34.47
CA ARG A 727 -33.89 -27.87 -34.54
C ARG A 727 -34.40 -27.71 -35.98
N LYS A 728 -33.50 -27.53 -36.94
CA LYS A 728 -33.84 -27.43 -38.37
C LYS A 728 -34.45 -28.73 -38.89
N GLU A 729 -33.87 -29.89 -38.59
CA GLU A 729 -34.41 -31.19 -39.01
C GLU A 729 -35.82 -31.47 -38.43
N GLN A 730 -36.05 -31.18 -37.15
CA GLN A 730 -37.36 -31.37 -36.52
C GLN A 730 -38.46 -30.48 -37.13
N SER A 731 -38.11 -29.24 -37.52
CA SER A 731 -39.06 -28.33 -38.17
C SER A 731 -39.56 -28.82 -39.53
N ILE A 732 -38.68 -29.47 -40.31
CA ILE A 732 -39.00 -29.98 -41.65
C ILE A 732 -39.93 -31.20 -41.56
N ALA A 733 -39.76 -32.05 -40.54
CA ALA A 733 -40.62 -33.21 -40.30
C ALA A 733 -42.07 -32.81 -39.95
N ASN A 734 -42.26 -31.82 -39.09
CA ASN A 734 -43.58 -31.35 -38.66
C ASN A 734 -44.41 -30.69 -39.78
N GLN A 735 -43.75 -30.07 -40.77
CA GLN A 735 -44.43 -29.49 -41.93
C GLN A 735 -44.99 -30.54 -42.90
N ARG A 736 -44.43 -31.76 -42.94
CA ARG A 736 -44.92 -32.84 -43.80
C ARG A 736 -46.18 -33.50 -43.22
N LEU A 737 -46.23 -33.66 -41.90
CA LEU A 737 -47.37 -34.24 -41.18
C LEU A 737 -48.64 -33.39 -41.25
N THR A 738 -48.51 -32.07 -41.12
CA THR A 738 -49.64 -31.13 -41.15
C THR A 738 -50.33 -31.04 -42.52
N LYS A 739 -49.57 -31.20 -43.63
CA LYS A 739 -50.14 -31.22 -44.99
C LYS A 739 -51.00 -32.47 -45.26
N ILE A 740 -50.63 -33.62 -44.73
CA ILE A 740 -51.35 -34.89 -44.94
C ILE A 740 -52.71 -34.87 -44.21
N LEU A 741 -52.74 -34.36 -42.98
CA LEU A 741 -53.96 -34.27 -42.17
C LEU A 741 -55.02 -33.33 -42.78
N TRP A 742 -54.59 -32.25 -43.44
CA TRP A 742 -55.49 -31.32 -44.12
C TRP A 742 -56.24 -31.95 -45.29
N VAL A 743 -55.57 -32.79 -46.10
CA VAL A 743 -56.17 -33.43 -47.28
C VAL A 743 -57.23 -34.47 -46.88
N LEU A 744 -56.97 -35.24 -45.83
CA LEU A 744 -57.91 -36.27 -45.34
C LEU A 744 -59.21 -35.66 -44.78
N SER A 745 -59.13 -34.48 -44.17
CA SER A 745 -60.27 -33.79 -43.56
C SER A 745 -61.28 -33.30 -44.62
N ILE A 746 -60.79 -32.84 -45.77
CA ILE A 746 -61.63 -32.34 -46.89
C ILE A 746 -62.42 -33.49 -47.54
N LEU A 747 -61.79 -34.65 -47.70
CA LEU A 747 -62.42 -35.83 -48.30
C LEU A 747 -63.60 -36.38 -47.47
N PHE A 748 -63.51 -36.29 -46.15
CA PHE A 748 -64.57 -36.75 -45.24
C PHE A 748 -65.84 -35.90 -45.35
N ILE A 749 -65.69 -34.57 -45.45
CA ILE A 749 -66.81 -33.63 -45.54
C ILE A 749 -67.63 -33.84 -46.84
N MET A 750 -66.95 -34.10 -47.95
CA MET A 750 -67.57 -34.37 -49.25
C MET A 750 -68.47 -35.62 -49.23
N ALA A 751 -68.05 -36.68 -48.52
CA ALA A 751 -68.80 -37.93 -48.43
C ALA A 751 -70.12 -37.78 -47.64
N CYS A 752 -70.12 -36.96 -46.57
CA CYS A 752 -71.32 -36.70 -45.77
C CYS A 752 -72.40 -35.96 -46.56
N ILE A 753 -72.00 -34.97 -47.38
CA ILE A 753 -72.93 -34.18 -48.21
C ILE A 753 -73.61 -35.07 -49.27
N ALA A 754 -72.86 -35.94 -49.95
CA ALA A 754 -73.40 -36.85 -50.96
C ALA A 754 -74.46 -37.81 -50.38
N THR A 755 -74.27 -38.27 -49.14
CA THR A 755 -75.18 -39.21 -48.47
C THR A 755 -76.51 -38.55 -48.09
N GLY A 756 -76.48 -37.27 -47.67
CA GLY A 756 -77.69 -36.51 -47.34
C GLY A 756 -78.60 -36.26 -48.55
N VAL A 757 -78.03 -35.95 -49.71
CA VAL A 757 -78.78 -35.72 -50.96
C VAL A 757 -79.49 -37.00 -51.42
N ALA A 758 -78.84 -38.16 -51.30
CA ALA A 758 -79.41 -39.44 -51.72
C ALA A 758 -80.66 -39.85 -50.92
N LEU A 759 -80.71 -39.55 -49.62
CA LEU A 759 -81.86 -39.87 -48.77
C LEU A 759 -83.07 -38.98 -49.06
N TRP A 760 -82.86 -37.72 -49.39
CA TRP A 760 -83.92 -36.78 -49.73
C TRP A 760 -84.66 -37.18 -51.04
N TYR A 761 -83.91 -37.58 -52.07
CA TYR A 761 -84.51 -38.05 -53.34
C TYR A 761 -85.34 -39.33 -53.19
N ARG A 762 -84.98 -40.20 -52.22
CA ARG A 762 -85.69 -41.47 -51.99
C ARG A 762 -87.11 -41.25 -51.42
N GLU A 763 -87.28 -40.24 -50.57
CA GLU A 763 -88.55 -39.93 -49.93
C GLU A 763 -89.56 -39.32 -50.92
N GLU A 764 -89.08 -38.43 -51.81
CA GLU A 764 -89.92 -37.77 -52.82
C GLU A 764 -90.43 -38.74 -53.89
N ALA A 765 -89.58 -39.67 -54.34
CA ALA A 765 -89.97 -40.70 -55.30
C ALA A 765 -91.06 -41.65 -54.78
N LYS A 766 -91.18 -41.82 -53.47
CA LYS A 766 -92.21 -42.68 -52.86
C LYS A 766 -93.60 -42.02 -52.91
N ARG A 767 -93.68 -40.71 -52.70
CA ARG A 767 -94.96 -39.94 -52.71
C ARG A 767 -95.58 -39.88 -54.11
N GLN A 768 -94.76 -39.65 -55.14
CA GLN A 768 -95.20 -39.64 -56.53
C GLN A 768 -95.81 -40.98 -56.97
N ARG A 769 -95.25 -42.10 -56.50
CA ARG A 769 -95.78 -43.44 -56.77
C ARG A 769 -97.19 -43.64 -56.20
N ASP A 770 -97.43 -43.22 -54.96
CA ASP A 770 -98.70 -43.45 -54.28
C ASP A 770 -99.86 -42.65 -54.91
N ILE A 771 -99.59 -41.43 -55.39
CA ILE A 771 -100.57 -40.61 -56.13
C ILE A 771 -100.95 -41.29 -57.45
N GLY A 772 -99.96 -41.78 -58.21
CA GLY A 772 -100.18 -42.47 -59.47
C GLY A 772 -101.03 -43.74 -59.34
N VAL A 773 -100.80 -44.54 -58.28
CA VAL A 773 -101.59 -45.75 -57.99
C VAL A 773 -103.07 -45.42 -57.75
N LYS A 774 -103.36 -44.37 -56.97
CA LYS A 774 -104.73 -43.95 -56.67
C LYS A 774 -105.47 -43.44 -57.90
N ARG A 775 -104.82 -42.63 -58.76
CA ARG A 775 -105.42 -42.19 -60.05
C ARG A 775 -105.69 -43.35 -60.99
N PHE A 776 -104.77 -44.32 -61.09
CA PHE A 776 -104.97 -45.51 -61.91
C PHE A 776 -106.14 -46.37 -61.42
N GLN A 777 -106.30 -46.54 -60.10
CA GLN A 777 -107.47 -47.22 -59.53
C GLN A 777 -108.76 -46.44 -59.84
N GLY A 778 -108.74 -45.11 -59.71
CA GLY A 778 -109.86 -44.24 -60.09
C GLY A 778 -110.29 -44.44 -61.55
N ALA A 779 -109.33 -44.43 -62.47
CA ALA A 779 -109.57 -44.65 -63.89
C ALA A 779 -110.18 -46.03 -64.20
N LYS A 780 -109.77 -47.07 -63.45
CA LYS A 780 -110.36 -48.41 -63.59
C LYS A 780 -111.85 -48.41 -63.24
N PHE A 781 -112.25 -47.71 -62.18
CA PHE A 781 -113.66 -47.59 -61.79
C PHE A 781 -114.47 -46.65 -62.70
N GLU A 782 -113.83 -45.64 -63.31
CA GLU A 782 -114.43 -44.80 -64.35
C GLU A 782 -114.84 -45.63 -65.57
N VAL A 783 -113.99 -46.57 -66.01
CA VAL A 783 -114.28 -47.45 -67.15
C VAL A 783 -115.39 -48.46 -66.83
N THR A 784 -115.47 -48.97 -65.60
CA THR A 784 -116.57 -49.84 -65.15
C THR A 784 -117.85 -49.09 -64.79
N GLN A 785 -117.89 -47.77 -65.03
CA GLN A 785 -119.02 -46.86 -64.78
C GLN A 785 -119.44 -46.74 -63.29
N GLU A 786 -118.55 -47.10 -62.36
CA GLU A 786 -118.76 -46.92 -60.92
C GLU A 786 -118.28 -45.53 -60.48
N TYR A 787 -118.90 -44.48 -61.02
CA TYR A 787 -118.42 -43.09 -60.93
C TYR A 787 -118.26 -42.55 -59.51
N SER A 788 -119.08 -43.00 -58.55
CA SER A 788 -118.95 -42.58 -57.15
C SER A 788 -117.68 -43.12 -56.49
N LYS A 789 -117.26 -44.35 -56.83
CA LYS A 789 -116.00 -44.93 -56.32
C LYS A 789 -114.78 -44.33 -57.02
N ALA A 790 -114.90 -44.06 -58.33
CA ALA A 790 -113.88 -43.34 -59.09
C ALA A 790 -113.62 -41.95 -58.51
N LEU A 791 -114.67 -41.20 -58.19
CA LEU A 791 -114.57 -39.87 -57.58
C LEU A 791 -113.82 -39.88 -56.24
N ILE A 792 -114.12 -40.84 -55.34
CA ILE A 792 -113.43 -40.95 -54.04
C ILE A 792 -111.93 -41.16 -54.26
N LEU A 793 -111.54 -42.06 -55.17
CA LEU A 793 -110.14 -42.35 -55.45
C LEU A 793 -109.40 -41.18 -56.10
N TYR A 794 -110.06 -40.42 -56.98
CA TYR A 794 -109.49 -39.19 -57.53
C TYR A 794 -109.33 -38.09 -56.47
N GLN A 795 -110.26 -37.98 -55.51
CA GLN A 795 -110.13 -37.06 -54.38
C GLN A 795 -109.02 -37.45 -53.41
N GLU A 796 -108.85 -38.74 -53.11
CA GLU A 796 -107.72 -39.23 -52.31
C GLU A 796 -106.37 -38.95 -53.00
N ALA A 797 -106.30 -39.16 -54.33
CA ALA A 797 -105.10 -38.84 -55.10
C ALA A 797 -104.80 -37.33 -55.09
N LEU A 798 -105.83 -36.49 -55.19
CA LEU A 798 -105.71 -35.05 -55.11
C LEU A 798 -105.22 -34.59 -53.73
N GLU A 799 -105.71 -35.17 -52.64
CA GLU A 799 -105.28 -34.84 -51.28
C GLU A 799 -103.81 -35.18 -51.05
N LEU A 800 -103.35 -36.34 -51.55
CA LEU A 800 -101.93 -36.72 -51.50
C LEU A 800 -101.04 -35.76 -52.31
N SER A 801 -101.57 -35.18 -53.39
CA SER A 801 -100.82 -34.28 -54.27
C SER A 801 -100.64 -32.85 -53.73
N LYS A 802 -101.46 -32.39 -52.78
CA LYS A 802 -101.36 -31.04 -52.18
C LYS A 802 -100.01 -30.76 -51.51
N ASN A 803 -99.35 -31.80 -50.99
CA ASN A 803 -98.05 -31.70 -50.33
C ASN A 803 -96.86 -31.95 -51.27
N THR A 804 -97.10 -31.98 -52.59
CA THR A 804 -96.06 -32.05 -53.61
C THR A 804 -95.92 -30.69 -54.30
N SER A 805 -94.73 -30.38 -54.81
CA SER A 805 -94.51 -29.17 -55.62
C SER A 805 -95.04 -29.29 -57.06
N ASP A 806 -95.63 -30.44 -57.42
CA ASP A 806 -96.10 -30.75 -58.76
C ASP A 806 -97.56 -30.29 -58.95
N LYS A 807 -97.69 -29.04 -59.40
CA LYS A 807 -98.99 -28.40 -59.69
C LYS A 807 -99.72 -29.03 -60.87
N GLU A 808 -99.03 -29.74 -61.77
CA GLU A 808 -99.64 -30.40 -62.92
C GLU A 808 -100.45 -31.62 -62.48
N ILE A 809 -99.95 -32.39 -61.51
CA ILE A 809 -100.67 -33.53 -60.93
C ILE A 809 -101.94 -33.05 -60.20
N GLN A 810 -101.87 -31.92 -59.48
CA GLN A 810 -103.02 -31.34 -58.81
C GLN A 810 -104.10 -30.89 -59.80
N ALA A 811 -103.70 -30.16 -60.86
CA ALA A 811 -104.61 -29.73 -61.91
C ALA A 811 -105.35 -30.92 -62.56
N ASN A 812 -104.61 -31.98 -62.86
CA ASN A 812 -105.17 -33.19 -63.42
C ASN A 812 -106.17 -33.90 -62.48
N GLY A 813 -105.90 -33.93 -61.17
CA GLY A 813 -106.82 -34.51 -60.18
C GLY A 813 -108.14 -33.74 -60.08
N PHE A 814 -108.11 -32.42 -60.21
CA PHE A 814 -109.31 -31.59 -60.31
C PHE A 814 -110.09 -31.85 -61.61
N SER A 815 -109.42 -31.97 -62.76
CA SER A 815 -110.07 -32.33 -64.04
C SER A 815 -110.76 -33.71 -63.98
N ASP A 816 -110.07 -34.71 -63.43
CA ASP A 816 -110.61 -36.07 -63.27
C ASP A 816 -111.84 -36.07 -62.36
N SER A 817 -111.79 -35.33 -61.25
CA SER A 817 -112.94 -35.15 -60.34
C SER A 817 -114.10 -34.41 -61.01
N GLY A 818 -113.80 -33.37 -61.80
CA GLY A 818 -114.79 -32.60 -62.56
C GLY A 818 -115.56 -33.47 -63.55
N ARG A 819 -114.87 -34.39 -64.25
CA ARG A 819 -115.53 -35.38 -65.11
C ARG A 819 -116.47 -36.29 -64.32
N MET A 820 -116.02 -36.79 -63.17
CA MET A 820 -116.84 -37.72 -62.37
C MET A 820 -118.08 -37.04 -61.81
N TYR A 821 -117.97 -35.79 -61.37
CA TYR A 821 -119.12 -34.98 -60.98
C TYR A 821 -120.11 -34.79 -62.12
N LYS A 822 -119.62 -34.58 -63.35
CA LYS A 822 -120.47 -34.47 -64.54
C LYS A 822 -121.24 -35.76 -64.82
N PHE A 823 -120.60 -36.93 -64.77
CA PHE A 823 -121.28 -38.23 -64.96
C PHE A 823 -122.28 -38.54 -63.85
N LEU A 824 -122.07 -38.04 -62.64
CA LEU A 824 -123.00 -38.14 -61.51
C LEU A 824 -124.11 -37.07 -61.55
N ASN A 825 -124.20 -36.27 -62.62
CA ASN A 825 -125.12 -35.15 -62.81
C ASN A 825 -125.05 -34.07 -61.70
N LYS A 826 -123.87 -33.93 -61.08
CA LYS A 826 -123.53 -32.87 -60.11
C LYS A 826 -122.82 -31.72 -60.83
N LEU A 827 -123.57 -31.04 -61.71
CA LEU A 827 -123.04 -30.03 -62.62
C LEU A 827 -122.37 -28.83 -61.92
N PRO A 828 -122.86 -28.30 -60.77
CA PRO A 828 -122.19 -27.22 -60.05
C PRO A 828 -120.79 -27.60 -59.52
N GLU A 829 -120.65 -28.80 -58.95
CA GLU A 829 -119.38 -29.32 -58.43
C GLU A 829 -118.39 -29.67 -59.55
N ALA A 830 -118.91 -30.12 -60.70
CA ALA A 830 -118.11 -30.33 -61.91
C ALA A 830 -117.51 -29.02 -62.40
N LEU A 831 -118.34 -27.97 -62.48
CA LEU A 831 -117.95 -26.64 -62.94
C LEU A 831 -116.88 -26.04 -62.03
N LYS A 832 -117.07 -26.13 -60.70
CA LYS A 832 -116.07 -25.71 -59.72
C LYS A 832 -114.75 -26.47 -59.85
N SER A 833 -114.81 -27.78 -60.08
CA SER A 833 -113.61 -28.62 -60.21
C SER A 833 -112.84 -28.30 -61.49
N PHE A 834 -113.52 -28.05 -62.61
CA PHE A 834 -112.86 -27.61 -63.85
C PHE A 834 -112.31 -26.18 -63.75
N GLU A 835 -112.95 -25.25 -63.02
CA GLU A 835 -112.40 -23.91 -62.76
C GLU A 835 -111.10 -23.99 -61.94
N GLN A 836 -111.07 -24.84 -60.90
CA GLN A 836 -109.87 -25.06 -60.09
C GLN A 836 -108.72 -25.73 -60.88
N ALA A 837 -109.05 -26.68 -61.77
CA ALA A 837 -108.06 -27.26 -62.67
C ALA A 837 -107.48 -26.19 -63.61
N LEU A 838 -108.34 -25.35 -64.19
CA LEU A 838 -107.95 -24.32 -65.15
C LEU A 838 -107.03 -23.26 -64.52
N ASP A 839 -107.33 -22.80 -63.30
CA ASP A 839 -106.48 -21.86 -62.57
C ASP A 839 -105.06 -22.42 -62.38
N LEU A 840 -104.93 -23.68 -61.95
CA LEU A 840 -103.63 -24.33 -61.79
C LEU A 840 -102.91 -24.52 -63.14
N ARG A 841 -103.63 -24.84 -64.23
CA ARG A 841 -103.03 -24.99 -65.56
C ARG A 841 -102.54 -23.68 -66.16
N HIS A 842 -103.22 -22.57 -65.87
CA HIS A 842 -102.74 -21.23 -66.22
C HIS A 842 -101.47 -20.86 -65.46
N GLU A 843 -101.36 -21.25 -64.17
CA GLU A 843 -100.13 -21.01 -63.39
C GLU A 843 -98.92 -21.78 -63.92
N ILE A 844 -99.09 -23.02 -64.37
CA ILE A 844 -97.98 -23.84 -64.91
C ILE A 844 -97.74 -23.63 -66.42
N GLY A 845 -98.64 -22.94 -67.12
CA GLY A 845 -98.53 -22.66 -68.55
C GLY A 845 -98.63 -23.92 -69.42
N GLU A 846 -99.60 -24.81 -69.14
CA GLU A 846 -99.80 -26.07 -69.88
C GLU A 846 -100.96 -25.92 -70.91
N PRO A 847 -100.67 -25.51 -72.16
CA PRO A 847 -101.68 -25.01 -73.09
C PRO A 847 -102.69 -26.07 -73.58
N ASN A 848 -102.34 -27.35 -73.53
CA ASN A 848 -103.23 -28.43 -73.96
C ASN A 848 -104.30 -28.73 -72.90
N GLY A 849 -103.91 -28.82 -71.63
CA GLY A 849 -104.85 -28.98 -70.53
C GLY A 849 -105.73 -27.75 -70.31
N ILE A 850 -105.24 -26.51 -70.53
CA ILE A 850 -106.07 -25.29 -70.53
C ILE A 850 -107.21 -25.44 -71.54
N LYS A 851 -106.89 -25.77 -72.80
CA LYS A 851 -107.89 -25.99 -73.86
C LYS A 851 -108.88 -27.10 -73.49
N TYR A 852 -108.41 -28.15 -72.82
CA TYR A 852 -109.25 -29.26 -72.39
C TYR A 852 -110.25 -28.84 -71.30
N ASP A 853 -109.79 -28.22 -70.22
CA ASP A 853 -110.65 -27.82 -69.11
C ASP A 853 -111.58 -26.65 -69.50
N GLU A 854 -111.13 -25.70 -70.33
CA GLU A 854 -112.00 -24.66 -70.91
C GLU A 854 -113.16 -25.26 -71.71
N ARG A 855 -112.87 -26.29 -72.52
CA ARG A 855 -113.88 -27.01 -73.29
C ARG A 855 -114.87 -27.74 -72.39
N GLN A 856 -114.41 -28.41 -71.34
CA GLN A 856 -115.28 -29.08 -70.37
C GLN A 856 -116.14 -28.08 -69.59
N LEU A 857 -115.57 -26.92 -69.24
CA LEU A 857 -116.30 -25.81 -68.61
C LEU A 857 -117.43 -25.31 -69.51
N LEU A 858 -117.13 -25.12 -70.80
CA LEU A 858 -118.08 -24.60 -71.79
C LEU A 858 -119.26 -25.56 -71.98
N PHE A 859 -119.00 -26.87 -72.09
CA PHE A 859 -120.04 -27.89 -72.19
C PHE A 859 -120.87 -27.99 -70.91
N THR A 860 -120.23 -27.96 -69.74
CA THR A 860 -120.94 -28.03 -68.46
C THR A 860 -121.81 -26.78 -68.24
N LYS A 861 -121.33 -25.59 -68.67
CA LYS A 861 -122.11 -24.32 -68.66
C LYS A 861 -123.28 -24.34 -69.66
N ALA A 862 -123.12 -24.99 -70.82
CA ALA A 862 -124.19 -25.16 -71.80
C ALA A 862 -125.30 -26.09 -71.29
N GLU A 863 -124.93 -27.20 -70.63
CA GLU A 863 -125.88 -28.12 -69.97
C GLU A 863 -126.61 -27.46 -68.78
N LEU A 864 -126.01 -26.43 -68.15
CA LEU A 864 -126.62 -25.60 -67.11
C LEU A 864 -127.54 -24.48 -67.64
N GLY A 865 -127.72 -24.34 -68.95
CA GLY A 865 -128.77 -23.49 -69.55
C GLY A 865 -128.50 -21.98 -69.60
N CYS A 866 -127.24 -21.53 -69.59
CA CYS A 866 -126.92 -20.09 -69.68
C CYS A 866 -126.84 -19.57 -71.13
N ASN A 867 -127.83 -18.77 -71.55
CA ASN A 867 -127.87 -17.99 -72.79
C ASN A 867 -126.99 -16.72 -72.71
N SER A 868 -126.12 -16.48 -73.72
CA SER A 868 -125.91 -15.17 -74.37
C SER A 868 -124.66 -15.18 -75.28
N SER A 869 -124.88 -14.90 -76.57
CA SER A 869 -124.08 -14.12 -77.57
C SER A 869 -122.54 -14.05 -77.57
N GLN A 870 -121.80 -14.49 -76.56
CA GLN A 870 -120.33 -14.64 -76.58
C GLN A 870 -119.87 -15.99 -77.15
N LEU A 871 -120.79 -16.96 -77.28
CA LEU A 871 -120.47 -18.36 -77.62
C LEU A 871 -120.21 -18.60 -79.12
N VAL A 872 -120.68 -17.73 -80.02
CA VAL A 872 -120.48 -17.85 -81.48
C VAL A 872 -119.24 -17.07 -81.96
N ALA A 873 -118.78 -16.07 -81.19
CA ALA A 873 -117.57 -15.31 -81.51
C ALA A 873 -116.27 -16.11 -81.31
N ARG A 874 -116.26 -17.14 -80.46
CA ARG A 874 -115.07 -17.97 -80.20
C ARG A 874 -114.82 -19.06 -81.24
N THR A 875 -115.85 -19.53 -81.94
CA THR A 875 -115.71 -20.60 -82.96
C THR A 875 -115.07 -20.07 -84.25
N VAL A 876 -115.25 -18.79 -84.58
CA VAL A 876 -114.60 -18.12 -85.72
C VAL A 876 -113.16 -17.70 -85.37
N VAL A 877 -112.88 -17.32 -84.12
CA VAL A 877 -111.51 -17.01 -83.63
C VAL A 877 -110.60 -18.25 -83.63
N GLY A 878 -111.13 -19.43 -83.30
CA GLY A 878 -110.36 -20.68 -83.27
C GLY A 878 -109.83 -21.17 -84.64
N HIS A 879 -110.40 -20.71 -85.76
CA HIS A 879 -109.86 -20.99 -87.11
C HIS A 879 -108.89 -19.90 -87.61
N ILE A 880 -108.89 -18.71 -86.99
CA ILE A 880 -108.10 -17.53 -87.41
C ILE A 880 -106.75 -17.47 -86.66
N GLU A 881 -106.64 -18.05 -85.47
CA GLU A 881 -105.37 -18.15 -84.70
C GLU A 881 -104.30 -19.07 -85.34
N SER A 882 -104.60 -19.74 -86.45
CA SER A 882 -103.61 -20.48 -87.25
C SER A 882 -102.80 -19.59 -88.22
N PHE A 883 -103.16 -18.30 -88.37
CA PHE A 883 -102.60 -17.41 -89.40
C PHE A 883 -101.52 -16.41 -88.96
N ASN A 884 -101.06 -16.46 -87.71
CA ASN A 884 -99.84 -15.81 -87.19
C ASN A 884 -99.54 -14.35 -87.64
N CYS A 885 -100.58 -13.50 -87.81
CA CYS A 885 -100.46 -12.06 -88.06
C CYS A 885 -101.43 -11.27 -87.14
N PRO A 886 -100.94 -10.61 -86.07
CA PRO A 886 -101.77 -9.97 -85.04
C PRO A 886 -102.68 -8.84 -85.55
N THR A 887 -102.23 -8.08 -86.55
CA THR A 887 -102.90 -6.88 -87.08
C THR A 887 -104.18 -7.22 -87.86
N ILE A 888 -104.21 -8.36 -88.55
CA ILE A 888 -105.39 -8.85 -89.29
C ILE A 888 -106.43 -9.45 -88.34
N ALA A 889 -105.97 -10.15 -87.28
CA ALA A 889 -106.84 -10.67 -86.23
C ALA A 889 -107.54 -9.54 -85.46
N TYR A 890 -106.86 -8.41 -85.23
CA TYR A 890 -107.39 -7.26 -84.52
C TYR A 890 -108.51 -6.53 -85.28
N GLU A 891 -108.37 -6.30 -86.59
CA GLU A 891 -109.41 -5.59 -87.37
C GLU A 891 -110.67 -6.44 -87.63
N LEU A 892 -110.53 -7.75 -87.82
CA LEU A 892 -111.69 -8.66 -87.92
C LEU A 892 -112.42 -8.79 -86.58
N TYR A 893 -111.67 -8.80 -85.46
CA TYR A 893 -112.24 -8.74 -84.10
C TYR A 893 -113.01 -7.43 -83.85
N ARG A 894 -112.55 -6.30 -84.42
CA ARG A 894 -113.20 -4.99 -84.31
C ARG A 894 -114.55 -4.94 -85.03
N ILE A 895 -114.67 -5.54 -86.22
CA ILE A 895 -115.91 -5.59 -87.03
C ILE A 895 -117.01 -6.39 -86.33
N CYS A 896 -116.67 -7.49 -85.66
CA CYS A 896 -117.65 -8.33 -84.97
C CYS A 896 -118.15 -7.76 -83.63
N LYS A 897 -117.49 -6.74 -83.06
CA LYS A 897 -117.72 -6.29 -81.66
C LYS A 897 -118.67 -5.08 -81.50
N LYS A 898 -119.11 -4.41 -82.57
CA LYS A 898 -120.05 -3.26 -82.48
C LYS A 898 -121.25 -3.38 -83.43
N PRO A 899 -122.42 -3.86 -82.94
CA PRO A 899 -123.68 -3.78 -83.64
C PRO A 899 -124.55 -2.68 -83.04
N GLN A 900 -124.37 -1.41 -83.43
CA GLN A 900 -125.32 -0.33 -83.10
C GLN A 900 -125.35 0.74 -84.21
N GLU A 901 -125.95 0.37 -85.34
CA GLU A 901 -126.81 1.18 -86.24
C GLU A 901 -127.21 0.28 -87.43
N PRO A 902 -128.42 0.41 -88.02
CA PRO A 902 -128.98 -0.63 -88.89
C PRO A 902 -128.31 -0.63 -90.28
N LEU A 903 -127.88 -1.81 -90.74
CA LEU A 903 -127.49 -2.04 -92.13
C LEU A 903 -128.68 -1.72 -93.07
N PRO A 904 -128.48 -1.00 -94.18
CA PRO A 904 -129.33 -1.15 -95.35
C PRO A 904 -129.02 -2.50 -96.02
N THR A 905 -129.90 -3.48 -95.75
CA THR A 905 -130.35 -4.56 -96.66
C THR A 905 -129.34 -5.18 -97.63
N LEU A 906 -128.64 -6.23 -97.19
CA LEU A 906 -128.41 -7.44 -97.99
C LEU A 906 -128.17 -8.60 -97.00
N ALA A 907 -129.06 -9.57 -97.02
CA ALA A 907 -129.12 -10.61 -96.00
C ALA A 907 -127.87 -11.50 -96.05
N PHE A 908 -127.22 -11.58 -94.89
CA PHE A 908 -126.02 -12.34 -94.51
C PHE A 908 -126.05 -13.85 -94.82
N ALA A 909 -127.14 -14.36 -95.42
CA ALA A 909 -127.33 -15.75 -95.83
C ALA A 909 -126.60 -16.08 -97.15
N ASP A 910 -126.41 -15.10 -98.05
CA ASP A 910 -125.74 -15.32 -99.34
C ASP A 910 -124.20 -15.41 -99.23
N LEU A 911 -123.63 -14.94 -98.12
CA LEU A 911 -122.18 -15.00 -97.84
C LEU A 911 -121.67 -16.42 -97.51
N LEU A 912 -122.56 -17.37 -97.28
CA LEU A 912 -122.24 -18.74 -96.87
C LEU A 912 -122.18 -19.74 -98.05
N GLN A 913 -122.48 -19.32 -99.29
CA GLN A 913 -122.57 -20.24 -100.45
C GLN A 913 -121.47 -20.10 -101.52
N GLY A 914 -120.44 -19.26 -101.33
CA GLY A 914 -119.34 -19.10 -102.30
C GLY A 914 -117.99 -19.60 -101.79
N ASP A 915 -117.26 -20.38 -102.61
CA ASP A 915 -115.90 -20.83 -102.33
C ASP A 915 -114.94 -19.64 -102.11
N ILE A 916 -114.31 -19.58 -100.93
CA ILE A 916 -113.28 -18.60 -100.60
C ILE A 916 -111.94 -19.10 -101.16
N LEU A 917 -111.48 -18.51 -102.27
CA LEU A 917 -110.16 -18.77 -102.85
C LEU A 917 -109.18 -17.67 -102.45
N ILE A 918 -108.21 -18.00 -101.60
CA ILE A 918 -107.12 -17.10 -101.17
C ILE A 918 -105.97 -17.20 -102.17
N VAL A 919 -105.69 -16.14 -102.93
CA VAL A 919 -104.51 -16.06 -103.81
C VAL A 919 -103.38 -15.38 -103.04
N LYS A 920 -102.27 -16.10 -102.81
CA LYS A 920 -101.07 -15.58 -102.13
C LYS A 920 -100.03 -15.12 -103.16
N GLU A 921 -99.74 -13.82 -103.23
CA GLU A 921 -98.44 -13.33 -103.70
C GLU A 921 -97.51 -13.16 -102.50
N LYS A 922 -96.29 -13.69 -102.59
CA LYS A 922 -95.30 -13.70 -101.51
C LYS A 922 -95.02 -12.29 -100.99
N CYS A 923 -95.11 -12.11 -99.67
CA CYS A 923 -94.29 -11.13 -98.96
C CYS A 923 -93.12 -11.85 -98.30
N GLU A 924 -92.10 -12.19 -99.09
CA GLU A 924 -90.73 -12.23 -98.60
C GLU A 924 -90.26 -10.76 -98.57
N GLN A 925 -90.05 -10.18 -97.37
CA GLN A 925 -89.47 -8.84 -97.07
C GLN A 925 -90.34 -7.77 -96.36
N CYS A 926 -91.31 -8.11 -95.51
CA CYS A 926 -91.73 -7.17 -94.46
C CYS A 926 -90.84 -7.31 -93.22
N LYS A 927 -89.80 -6.47 -93.14
CA LYS A 927 -89.04 -6.18 -91.92
C LYS A 927 -89.68 -5.05 -91.06
N SER A 928 -90.94 -4.68 -91.31
CA SER A 928 -91.72 -3.76 -90.46
C SER A 928 -93.24 -3.94 -90.67
N ASP A 929 -94.01 -3.80 -89.60
CA ASP A 929 -95.42 -4.21 -89.40
C ASP A 929 -96.49 -3.37 -90.15
N SER A 930 -96.19 -2.85 -91.34
CA SER A 930 -97.00 -1.75 -91.92
C SER A 930 -97.38 -1.85 -93.40
N GLN A 931 -97.18 -2.95 -94.14
CA GLN A 931 -97.62 -3.04 -95.55
C GLN A 931 -98.07 -4.45 -96.02
N CYS A 932 -98.98 -5.11 -95.28
CA CYS A 932 -99.64 -6.32 -95.78
C CYS A 932 -100.97 -5.98 -96.45
N VAL A 933 -101.16 -6.37 -97.72
CA VAL A 933 -102.44 -6.27 -98.45
C VAL A 933 -102.94 -7.67 -98.80
N ILE A 934 -104.19 -8.00 -98.43
CA ILE A 934 -104.87 -9.25 -98.83
C ILE A 934 -106.03 -8.91 -99.75
N THR A 935 -106.09 -9.58 -100.92
CA THR A 935 -107.23 -9.48 -101.83
C THR A 935 -108.14 -10.70 -101.67
N LEU A 936 -109.40 -10.51 -101.28
CA LEU A 936 -110.41 -11.55 -101.15
C LEU A 936 -111.36 -11.49 -102.36
N ARG A 937 -111.63 -12.62 -103.01
CA ARG A 937 -112.69 -12.71 -104.02
C ARG A 937 -113.98 -13.25 -103.38
N VAL A 938 -115.06 -12.48 -103.42
CA VAL A 938 -116.39 -12.90 -102.95
C VAL A 938 -117.40 -12.59 -104.05
N ALA A 939 -118.14 -13.61 -104.50
CA ALA A 939 -119.23 -13.51 -105.47
C ALA A 939 -118.93 -12.56 -106.67
N SER A 940 -117.81 -12.84 -107.36
CA SER A 940 -117.34 -12.12 -108.56
C SER A 940 -116.74 -10.72 -108.35
N GLN A 941 -116.55 -10.27 -107.12
CA GLN A 941 -115.84 -9.01 -106.81
C GLN A 941 -114.59 -9.26 -105.95
N LEU A 942 -113.57 -8.40 -106.11
CA LEU A 942 -112.32 -8.44 -105.34
C LEU A 942 -112.32 -7.32 -104.28
N ILE A 943 -111.95 -7.68 -103.05
CA ILE A 943 -111.85 -6.78 -101.91
C ILE A 943 -110.40 -6.77 -101.44
N GLN A 944 -109.69 -5.65 -101.55
CA GLN A 944 -108.34 -5.49 -101.01
C GLN A 944 -108.35 -4.88 -99.60
N VAL A 945 -107.64 -5.50 -98.66
CA VAL A 945 -107.48 -5.04 -97.28
C VAL A 945 -106.00 -4.83 -97.00
N SER A 946 -105.59 -3.57 -96.81
CA SER A 946 -104.21 -3.16 -96.51
C SER A 946 -104.03 -2.81 -95.03
N SER A 947 -102.85 -3.10 -94.45
CA SER A 947 -102.47 -2.69 -93.09
C SER A 947 -101.96 -1.24 -93.00
N SER A 948 -101.71 -0.53 -94.11
CA SER A 948 -101.37 0.90 -94.11
C SER A 948 -102.59 1.75 -94.44
N ASN A 949 -103.12 2.43 -93.42
CA ASN A 949 -104.34 3.25 -93.44
C ASN A 949 -105.62 2.46 -93.77
N SER A 950 -106.40 2.19 -92.72
CA SER A 950 -107.86 2.13 -92.78
C SER A 950 -108.35 3.30 -93.63
N PRO A 951 -108.84 3.09 -94.86
CA PRO A 951 -109.49 4.17 -95.56
C PRO A 951 -110.95 4.10 -95.13
N TYR A 952 -111.53 5.23 -94.72
CA TYR A 952 -112.77 5.52 -95.41
C TYR A 952 -112.39 5.68 -96.88
N MET A 953 -112.42 4.58 -97.63
CA MET A 953 -112.54 4.46 -99.08
C MET A 953 -112.52 2.97 -99.44
N VAL A 954 -113.70 2.41 -99.55
CA VAL A 954 -113.96 1.22 -100.38
C VAL A 954 -114.00 1.74 -101.82
N THR A 955 -113.01 1.41 -102.63
CA THR A 955 -113.11 1.60 -104.08
C THR A 955 -113.55 0.29 -104.72
N VAL A 956 -114.77 0.31 -105.27
CA VAL A 956 -115.35 -0.75 -106.10
C VAL A 956 -115.07 -0.41 -107.58
N GLY A 957 -114.54 -1.36 -108.34
CA GLY A 957 -114.31 -1.27 -109.80
C GLY A 957 -112.83 -1.49 -110.14
N GLU A 958 -112.41 -2.24 -111.15
CA GLU A 958 -113.07 -2.98 -112.24
C GLU A 958 -112.30 -4.31 -112.47
N GLU A 959 -112.90 -5.19 -113.26
CA GLU A 959 -112.54 -6.60 -113.53
C GLU A 959 -111.03 -6.88 -113.76
N MET A 960 -110.51 -7.92 -113.09
CA MET A 960 -109.15 -8.44 -113.32
C MET A 960 -109.05 -9.21 -114.65
N PRO A 961 -107.99 -8.97 -115.46
CA PRO A 961 -107.50 -9.92 -116.45
C PRO A 961 -106.83 -11.13 -115.77
N SER A 962 -106.98 -12.30 -116.38
CA SER A 962 -106.43 -13.59 -115.95
C SER A 962 -104.89 -13.59 -115.84
N VAL A 963 -104.35 -14.07 -114.72
CA VAL A 963 -102.89 -14.24 -114.57
C VAL A 963 -102.54 -15.67 -114.15
N SER A 964 -102.31 -16.47 -115.18
CA SER A 964 -101.47 -17.68 -115.17
C SER A 964 -99.99 -17.34 -115.45
N SER A 965 -99.46 -16.19 -115.04
CA SER A 965 -98.10 -15.76 -115.39
C SER A 965 -97.14 -15.39 -114.25
N ASN A 966 -97.59 -15.27 -112.99
CA ASN A 966 -96.69 -14.86 -111.89
C ASN A 966 -95.87 -16.01 -111.27
N VAL A 967 -96.30 -17.26 -111.44
CA VAL A 967 -95.55 -18.45 -110.95
C VAL A 967 -94.27 -18.69 -111.78
N LEU A 968 -94.32 -18.45 -113.10
CA LEU A 968 -93.18 -18.59 -114.00
C LEU A 968 -92.13 -17.49 -113.82
N GLN A 969 -92.55 -16.28 -113.46
CA GLN A 969 -91.64 -15.16 -113.19
C GLN A 969 -90.93 -15.33 -111.84
N TRP A 970 -91.63 -15.88 -110.84
CA TRP A 970 -91.03 -16.23 -109.55
C TRP A 970 -90.00 -17.39 -109.67
N LEU A 971 -90.32 -18.43 -110.45
CA LEU A 971 -89.40 -19.54 -110.72
C LEU A 971 -88.13 -19.11 -111.49
N LYS A 972 -88.23 -18.11 -112.38
CA LYS A 972 -87.08 -17.54 -113.09
C LYS A 972 -86.10 -16.81 -112.15
N LEU A 973 -86.61 -15.96 -111.26
CA LEU A 973 -85.79 -15.22 -110.30
C LEU A 973 -85.11 -16.12 -109.26
N TRP A 974 -85.76 -17.23 -108.89
CA TRP A 974 -85.19 -18.21 -107.96
C TRP A 974 -84.06 -19.02 -108.61
N LYS A 975 -84.25 -19.45 -109.88
CA LYS A 975 -83.24 -20.18 -110.66
C LYS A 975 -82.00 -19.34 -110.98
N GLU A 976 -82.15 -18.04 -111.19
CA GLU A 976 -81.01 -17.12 -111.44
C GLU A 976 -80.15 -16.87 -110.19
N LYS A 977 -80.64 -17.22 -108.99
CA LYS A 977 -79.96 -16.92 -107.73
C LYS A 977 -79.35 -18.14 -107.03
N HIS A 978 -79.75 -19.37 -107.38
CA HIS A 978 -79.39 -20.60 -106.68
C HIS A 978 -79.05 -21.73 -107.68
N GLU A 979 -77.85 -22.34 -107.59
CA GLU A 979 -77.36 -23.42 -108.48
C GLU A 979 -77.55 -24.87 -107.94
N GLU A 980 -78.31 -25.09 -106.86
CA GLU A 980 -78.65 -26.46 -106.38
C GLU A 980 -80.18 -26.73 -106.38
N PRO A 981 -80.63 -27.98 -106.69
CA PRO A 981 -82.03 -28.27 -107.02
C PRO A 981 -83.00 -28.36 -105.83
N VAL A 982 -84.17 -27.76 -106.09
CA VAL A 982 -85.43 -27.56 -105.34
C VAL A 982 -86.01 -28.73 -104.53
N MET A 983 -85.55 -29.98 -104.69
CA MET A 983 -86.32 -31.14 -104.21
C MET A 983 -86.05 -31.61 -102.77
N SER A 984 -85.05 -31.08 -102.05
CA SER A 984 -84.74 -31.53 -100.68
C SER A 984 -85.19 -30.59 -99.54
N VAL A 985 -85.65 -29.36 -99.86
CA VAL A 985 -86.16 -28.42 -98.83
C VAL A 985 -87.67 -28.56 -98.61
N ILE A 986 -88.40 -29.24 -99.53
CA ILE A 986 -89.86 -29.39 -99.51
C ILE A 986 -90.37 -30.37 -98.41
N THR A 987 -89.53 -30.81 -97.47
CA THR A 987 -89.94 -31.70 -96.35
C THR A 987 -89.66 -31.18 -94.93
N ARG A 988 -89.32 -29.89 -94.74
CA ARG A 988 -89.39 -29.25 -93.41
C ARG A 988 -90.21 -27.96 -93.42
#